data_AF-A0A9P6BXQ1-F1
#
_entry.id   AF-A0A9P6BXQ1-F1
#
_cell.length_a   1.000
_cell.length_b   1.000
_cell.length_c   1.000
_cell.angle_alpha   90.00
_cell.angle_beta   90.00
_cell.angle_gamma   90.00
#
_symmetry.space_group_name_H-M   'P 1'
#
loop_
_entity.id
_entity.type
_entity.pdbx_description
1 polymer ?
#
loop_
_entity_poly.entity_id
_entity_poly.type
_entity_poly.pdbx_seq_one_letter_code
_entity_poly.pdbx_strand_id
1 'polypeptide(L)'
;MTRIISGISVAQGATIINAAITFLQFTITLSLVVILVRFMPRTNTAASWTSISRTLQSSLWPTILTTGSNKGPGVVASAASRLTVLTSILAAVAGVILPLGLSQGPLVPVDPRNLDAQYVRDNSALASATTPDRGGFAYGRICSLLEELLACPGNNNPNDTAFSPTLVETFNSTPHGPFSMQYRRFSRDIPNGGPSIPVIGGAESFVLRNDTFAVDGLIIDMSSNHPGVGIWNQSLPNVTNGATWSQDVLWLEPVTECVNTNLTLDYTLKDNPSILIPNFTLTDRGGFVNLVKVLPPFHHNGQDIDLAGQAYFGAAWSNAYSLKYLNGTRESSFIGATYPLTPEMLLLNPGKVDFLRLEYLNATAELDVLCQGYAGGDTANVTNIHVSCGIFLGPPLRADDGDPRRFDLGSRWTQDLYSCASATRASIQTVTFSTNTSSGLQAMNITRNLSGPDVLWAMERTNMIISEVDLLWGRVGDQYEGDPSLWTVRAAGLYLPAGGASWWHVFPTGVPPAAHAATWSLIYQISSLSQRFIPADYTGSTDFAILSKLQSLVSQDPNTGNAQIRNLVWTDIMANYIISVPMNQTLWGAEYVRSIEYDFRFAIPGFILILIWLPSFLGAIMVLITHSLTFDHMKDVLDHVSVGRVVVGASALRVRRVNNRFMGASPLDSKFPSSPTTFVVDLGDNWGVPSLRQNEGNLADMVGDTLVTLELSRSGGVSHPRERDKLMEYL
;
A
#
# COMPACT_ATOMS: atom_id res chain seq x y z
N MET A 1 -0.36 15.20 -19.13
CA MET A 1 -1.45 14.97 -18.17
C MET A 1 -1.02 15.59 -16.85
N THR A 2 -1.90 16.30 -16.16
CA THR A 2 -1.61 16.83 -14.81
C THR A 2 -2.54 16.18 -13.82
N ARG A 3 -1.98 15.82 -12.66
CA ARG A 3 -2.71 15.24 -11.56
C ARG A 3 -3.15 16.34 -10.61
N ILE A 4 -4.42 16.34 -10.24
CA ILE A 4 -4.99 17.28 -9.28
C ILE A 4 -5.52 16.46 -8.12
N ILE A 5 -5.00 16.74 -6.92
CA ILE A 5 -5.56 16.21 -5.68
C ILE A 5 -6.82 17.02 -5.41
N SER A 6 -7.99 16.41 -5.58
CA SER A 6 -9.26 17.09 -5.36
C SER A 6 -10.21 16.15 -4.62
N GLY A 7 -10.85 16.64 -3.55
CA GLY A 7 -11.96 15.94 -2.88
C GLY A 7 -13.27 15.88 -3.69
N ILE A 8 -13.17 16.13 -5.00
CA ILE A 8 -14.29 16.25 -5.93
C ILE A 8 -14.32 14.98 -6.78
N SER A 9 -15.50 14.44 -7.08
CA SER A 9 -15.63 13.30 -8.00
C SER A 9 -15.53 13.73 -9.46
N VAL A 10 -15.21 12.79 -10.36
CA VAL A 10 -15.21 13.06 -11.82
C VAL A 10 -16.56 13.65 -12.27
N ALA A 11 -17.68 13.16 -11.72
CA ALA A 11 -19.01 13.68 -12.02
C ALA A 11 -19.17 15.13 -11.55
N GLN A 12 -18.72 15.47 -10.34
CA GLN A 12 -18.77 16.85 -9.83
C GLN A 12 -17.81 17.77 -10.61
N GLY A 13 -16.63 17.28 -11.03
CA GLY A 13 -15.72 18.03 -11.89
C GLY A 13 -16.36 18.34 -13.25
N ALA A 14 -17.01 17.33 -13.86
CA ALA A 14 -17.73 17.49 -15.12
C ALA A 14 -18.90 18.48 -15.01
N THR A 15 -19.66 18.46 -13.90
CA THR A 15 -20.75 19.42 -13.69
C THR A 15 -20.24 20.84 -13.49
N ILE A 16 -19.14 21.05 -12.77
CA ILE A 16 -18.51 22.38 -12.60
C ILE A 16 -18.03 22.91 -13.95
N ILE A 17 -17.36 22.09 -14.76
CA ILE A 17 -16.92 22.47 -16.11
C ILE A 17 -18.13 22.88 -16.97
N ASN A 18 -19.19 22.07 -16.98
CA ASN A 18 -20.39 22.38 -17.75
C ASN A 18 -21.10 23.65 -17.26
N ALA A 19 -21.15 23.89 -15.96
CA ALA A 19 -21.70 25.13 -15.38
C ALA A 19 -20.88 26.37 -15.80
N ALA A 20 -19.54 26.25 -15.86
CA ALA A 20 -18.69 27.32 -16.34
C ALA A 20 -18.92 27.62 -17.84
N ILE A 21 -19.08 26.59 -18.66
CA ILE A 21 -19.33 26.75 -20.10
C ILE A 21 -20.70 27.42 -20.36
N THR A 22 -21.74 27.04 -19.62
CA THR A 22 -23.06 27.68 -19.76
C THR A 22 -23.02 29.15 -19.33
N PHE A 23 -22.30 29.47 -18.26
CA PHE A 23 -22.07 30.86 -17.84
C PHE A 23 -21.30 31.67 -18.90
N LEU A 24 -20.22 31.10 -19.46
CA LEU A 24 -19.44 31.73 -20.53
C LEU A 24 -20.29 31.96 -21.78
N GLN A 25 -21.13 31.00 -22.16
CA GLN A 25 -22.02 31.11 -23.32
C GLN A 25 -23.06 32.23 -23.14
N PHE A 26 -23.68 32.32 -21.96
CA PHE A 26 -24.64 33.36 -21.63
C PHE A 26 -23.99 34.75 -21.66
N THR A 27 -22.83 34.89 -21.02
CA THR A 27 -22.13 36.18 -20.89
C THR A 27 -21.46 36.64 -22.19
N ILE A 28 -20.93 35.74 -23.03
CA ILE A 28 -20.46 36.09 -24.40
C ILE A 28 -21.60 36.73 -25.18
N THR A 29 -22.79 36.11 -25.16
CA THR A 29 -23.93 36.57 -25.97
C THR A 29 -24.37 37.97 -25.52
N LEU A 30 -24.43 38.20 -24.21
CA LEU A 30 -24.75 39.51 -23.65
C LEU A 30 -23.67 40.57 -23.96
N SER A 31 -22.40 40.22 -23.83
CA SER A 31 -21.27 41.13 -24.08
C SER A 31 -21.20 41.57 -25.56
N LEU A 32 -21.45 40.64 -26.49
CA LEU A 32 -21.49 40.92 -27.91
C LEU A 32 -22.63 41.90 -28.26
N VAL A 33 -23.79 41.77 -27.60
CA VAL A 33 -24.90 42.71 -27.79
C VAL A 33 -24.52 44.13 -27.34
N VAL A 34 -23.90 44.28 -26.17
CA VAL A 34 -23.45 45.59 -25.66
C VAL A 34 -22.44 46.24 -26.61
N ILE A 35 -21.45 45.47 -27.07
CA ILE A 35 -20.45 45.93 -28.04
C ILE A 35 -21.11 46.33 -29.37
N LEU A 36 -22.06 45.52 -29.87
CA LEU A 36 -22.79 45.81 -31.11
C LEU A 36 -23.56 47.13 -31.04
N VAL A 37 -24.25 47.40 -29.94
CA VAL A 37 -24.99 48.66 -29.73
C VAL A 37 -24.03 49.85 -29.71
N ARG A 38 -22.82 49.71 -29.16
CA ARG A 38 -21.83 50.79 -29.07
C ARG A 38 -21.22 51.19 -30.41
N PHE A 39 -20.95 50.22 -31.27
CA PHE A 39 -20.34 50.43 -32.60
C PHE A 39 -21.38 50.73 -33.69
N MET A 40 -22.66 50.87 -33.31
CA MET A 40 -23.74 51.15 -34.25
C MET A 40 -23.72 52.62 -34.71
N PRO A 41 -23.71 52.89 -36.04
CA PRO A 41 -23.99 54.22 -36.58
C PRO A 41 -25.44 54.62 -36.31
N ARG A 42 -25.72 55.91 -36.04
CA ARG A 42 -27.09 56.40 -35.76
C ARG A 42 -28.06 56.31 -36.95
N THR A 43 -27.59 55.95 -38.14
CA THR A 43 -28.40 55.83 -39.38
C THR A 43 -28.14 54.48 -40.06
N ASN A 44 -29.09 53.56 -40.01
CA ASN A 44 -28.98 52.23 -40.62
C ASN A 44 -30.19 51.90 -41.49
N THR A 45 -29.97 51.12 -42.55
CA THR A 45 -31.02 50.64 -43.45
C THR A 45 -31.97 49.66 -42.75
N ALA A 46 -33.23 49.57 -43.18
CA ALA A 46 -34.24 48.68 -42.58
C ALA A 46 -33.81 47.19 -42.54
N ALA A 47 -33.02 46.75 -43.52
CA ALA A 47 -32.42 45.41 -43.55
C ALA A 47 -31.41 45.19 -42.40
N SER A 48 -30.65 46.22 -42.03
CA SER A 48 -29.69 46.17 -40.93
C SER A 48 -30.40 46.09 -39.58
N TRP A 49 -31.48 46.87 -39.38
CA TRP A 49 -32.34 46.78 -38.19
C TRP A 49 -32.99 45.41 -38.02
N THR A 50 -33.41 44.79 -39.12
CA THR A 50 -33.98 43.43 -39.11
C THR A 50 -32.92 42.39 -38.73
N SER A 51 -31.69 42.52 -39.23
CA SER A 51 -30.58 41.65 -38.85
C SER A 51 -30.20 41.82 -37.37
N ILE A 52 -30.22 43.04 -36.85
CA ILE A 52 -29.88 43.36 -35.45
C ILE A 52 -30.99 42.88 -34.50
N SER A 53 -32.26 43.03 -34.87
CA SER A 53 -33.39 42.45 -34.14
C SER A 53 -33.26 40.95 -33.97
N ARG A 54 -32.73 40.24 -34.98
CA ARG A 54 -32.48 38.80 -34.93
C ARG A 54 -31.36 38.44 -33.96
N THR A 55 -30.29 39.23 -33.93
CA THR A 55 -29.18 39.06 -32.98
C THR A 55 -29.62 39.34 -31.54
N LEU A 56 -30.47 40.35 -31.33
CA LEU A 56 -31.07 40.67 -30.03
C LEU A 56 -32.07 39.61 -29.53
N GLN A 57 -32.78 38.94 -30.45
CA GLN A 57 -33.72 37.85 -30.14
C GLN A 57 -33.07 36.45 -30.16
N SER A 58 -31.74 36.34 -30.32
CA SER A 58 -30.97 35.09 -30.27
C SER A 58 -31.42 33.96 -31.23
N SER A 59 -32.09 34.27 -32.34
CA SER A 59 -32.61 33.24 -33.28
C SER A 59 -31.56 32.80 -34.30
N LEU A 60 -31.21 31.50 -34.29
CA LEU A 60 -30.18 30.88 -35.15
C LEU A 60 -30.70 30.51 -36.56
N TRP A 61 -32.01 30.32 -36.72
CA TRP A 61 -32.64 29.79 -37.94
C TRP A 61 -32.40 30.61 -39.22
N PRO A 62 -32.48 31.95 -39.22
CA PRO A 62 -32.34 32.73 -40.45
C PRO A 62 -30.93 32.71 -41.06
N THR A 63 -29.89 32.60 -40.20
CA THR A 63 -28.49 32.53 -40.62
C THR A 63 -28.16 31.17 -41.24
N ILE A 64 -28.69 30.09 -40.66
CA ILE A 64 -28.54 28.72 -41.19
C ILE A 64 -29.29 28.58 -42.52
N LEU A 65 -30.50 29.13 -42.61
CA LEU A 65 -31.36 29.04 -43.80
C LEU A 65 -31.00 30.06 -44.89
N THR A 66 -29.96 30.89 -44.72
CA THR A 66 -29.55 31.93 -45.67
C THR A 66 -30.71 32.79 -46.18
N THR A 67 -31.67 33.12 -45.30
CA THR A 67 -32.85 33.91 -45.67
C THR A 67 -32.52 35.41 -45.64
N GLY A 68 -31.86 35.87 -46.71
CA GLY A 68 -31.49 37.27 -46.93
C GLY A 68 -32.10 37.83 -48.21
N SER A 69 -32.61 39.06 -48.14
CA SER A 69 -32.90 39.88 -49.32
C SER A 69 -31.58 40.31 -49.99
N ASN A 70 -31.55 40.37 -51.33
CA ASN A 70 -30.36 40.56 -52.19
C ASN A 70 -29.59 41.89 -52.05
N LYS A 71 -29.71 42.63 -50.94
CA LYS A 71 -28.86 43.79 -50.63
C LYS A 71 -28.29 43.65 -49.21
N GLY A 72 -26.98 43.48 -49.13
CA GLY A 72 -26.26 43.03 -47.94
C GLY A 72 -26.41 43.98 -46.74
N PRO A 73 -26.53 43.43 -45.51
CA PRO A 73 -26.47 44.23 -44.29
C PRO A 73 -25.07 44.83 -44.11
N GLY A 74 -24.97 45.94 -43.34
CA GLY A 74 -23.68 46.55 -43.01
C GLY A 74 -22.68 45.55 -42.40
N VAL A 75 -21.38 45.72 -42.69
CA VAL A 75 -20.28 44.80 -42.34
C VAL A 75 -20.30 44.39 -40.86
N VAL A 76 -20.61 45.33 -39.97
CA VAL A 76 -20.65 45.12 -38.50
C VAL A 76 -21.76 44.15 -38.08
N ALA A 77 -22.94 44.24 -38.68
CA ALA A 77 -24.09 43.37 -38.34
C ALA A 77 -23.91 41.95 -38.88
N SER A 78 -23.27 41.79 -40.06
CA SER A 78 -22.93 40.48 -40.61
C SER A 78 -21.79 39.80 -39.85
N ALA A 79 -20.82 40.56 -39.34
CA ALA A 79 -19.70 40.01 -38.57
C ALA A 79 -20.16 39.50 -37.20
N ALA A 80 -21.02 40.27 -36.52
CA ALA A 80 -21.55 39.89 -35.21
C ALA A 80 -22.44 38.64 -35.26
N SER A 81 -23.35 38.54 -36.25
CA SER A 81 -24.22 37.38 -36.39
C SER A 81 -23.46 36.07 -36.66
N ARG A 82 -22.41 36.12 -37.49
CA ARG A 82 -21.54 34.97 -37.75
C ARG A 82 -20.70 34.59 -36.53
N LEU A 83 -20.20 35.58 -35.79
CA LEU A 83 -19.42 35.35 -34.57
C LEU A 83 -20.26 34.69 -33.48
N THR A 84 -21.50 35.14 -33.26
CA THR A 84 -22.42 34.54 -32.29
C THR A 84 -22.71 33.06 -32.61
N VAL A 85 -22.98 32.74 -33.88
CA VAL A 85 -23.19 31.35 -34.33
C VAL A 85 -21.94 30.50 -34.11
N LEU A 86 -20.76 30.99 -34.51
CA LEU A 86 -19.49 30.28 -34.34
C LEU A 86 -19.19 30.01 -32.86
N THR A 87 -19.39 31.00 -31.99
CA THR A 87 -19.21 30.83 -30.53
C THR A 87 -20.21 29.86 -29.91
N SER A 88 -21.45 29.80 -30.41
CA SER A 88 -22.45 28.86 -29.93
C SER A 88 -22.13 27.41 -30.31
N ILE A 89 -21.62 27.18 -31.52
CA ILE A 89 -21.13 25.87 -31.97
C ILE A 89 -19.90 25.48 -31.16
N LEU A 90 -18.96 26.40 -30.97
CA LEU A 90 -17.75 26.15 -30.18
C LEU A 90 -18.09 25.84 -28.71
N ALA A 91 -19.07 26.54 -28.13
CA ALA A 91 -19.55 26.26 -26.77
C ALA A 91 -20.24 24.90 -26.66
N ALA A 92 -21.03 24.51 -27.66
CA ALA A 92 -21.65 23.18 -27.70
C ALA A 92 -20.59 22.07 -27.81
N VAL A 93 -19.60 22.24 -28.69
CA VAL A 93 -18.48 21.29 -28.84
C VAL A 93 -17.63 21.25 -27.58
N ALA A 94 -17.32 22.39 -26.97
CA ALA A 94 -16.58 22.48 -25.71
C ALA A 94 -17.34 21.80 -24.56
N GLY A 95 -18.66 21.98 -24.47
CA GLY A 95 -19.51 21.35 -23.45
C GLY A 95 -19.52 19.83 -23.54
N VAL A 96 -19.29 19.26 -24.72
CA VAL A 96 -19.13 17.81 -24.89
C VAL A 96 -17.68 17.40 -24.62
N ILE A 97 -16.69 18.05 -25.24
CA ILE A 97 -15.30 17.58 -25.25
C ILE A 97 -14.57 17.80 -23.92
N LEU A 98 -14.78 18.93 -23.23
CA LEU A 98 -14.01 19.25 -22.01
C LEU A 98 -14.22 18.23 -20.87
N PRO A 99 -15.45 17.76 -20.60
CA PRO A 99 -15.68 16.73 -19.59
C PRO A 99 -15.02 15.39 -19.90
N LEU A 100 -14.82 15.03 -21.18
CA LEU A 100 -14.16 13.77 -21.56
C LEU A 100 -12.69 13.71 -21.13
N GLY A 101 -12.06 14.85 -20.90
CA GLY A 101 -10.66 14.92 -20.43
C GLY A 101 -10.47 14.48 -18.98
N LEU A 102 -11.54 14.32 -18.20
CA LEU A 102 -11.48 13.88 -16.80
C LEU A 102 -11.45 12.37 -16.69
N SER A 103 -10.39 11.83 -16.08
CA SER A 103 -10.30 10.42 -15.69
C SER A 103 -10.04 10.28 -14.19
N GLN A 104 -10.44 9.14 -13.63
CA GLN A 104 -10.02 8.77 -12.28
C GLN A 104 -8.52 8.53 -12.30
N GLY A 105 -7.77 9.32 -11.52
CA GLY A 105 -6.34 9.13 -11.34
C GLY A 105 -6.04 8.04 -10.30
N PRO A 106 -4.77 7.63 -10.18
CA PRO A 106 -4.36 6.66 -9.16
C PRO A 106 -4.61 7.21 -7.74
N LEU A 107 -4.69 6.33 -6.76
CA LEU A 107 -4.67 6.71 -5.35
C LEU A 107 -3.33 7.38 -5.03
N VAL A 108 -3.37 8.53 -4.36
CA VAL A 108 -2.17 9.29 -3.98
C VAL A 108 -2.13 9.44 -2.46
N PRO A 109 -0.98 9.20 -1.80
CA PRO A 109 -0.83 9.46 -0.37
C PRO A 109 -0.90 10.96 -0.07
N VAL A 110 -1.66 11.32 0.96
CA VAL A 110 -1.67 12.68 1.54
C VAL A 110 -0.53 12.83 2.54
N ASP A 111 -0.27 14.06 2.96
CA ASP A 111 0.66 14.35 4.05
C ASP A 111 0.39 13.47 5.29
N PRO A 112 1.43 12.87 5.89
CA PRO A 112 1.28 11.99 7.04
C PRO A 112 0.60 12.68 8.22
N ARG A 113 -0.33 11.96 8.87
CA ARG A 113 -1.04 12.40 10.08
C ARG A 113 -1.25 11.24 11.04
N ASN A 114 -1.65 11.55 12.27
CA ASN A 114 -2.14 10.53 13.21
C ASN A 114 -3.48 9.99 12.70
N LEU A 115 -3.53 8.68 12.46
CA LEU A 115 -4.68 7.90 12.05
C LEU A 115 -5.18 7.09 13.24
N ASP A 116 -6.50 7.02 13.37
CA ASP A 116 -7.14 6.13 14.34
C ASP A 116 -6.87 4.68 13.95
N ALA A 117 -6.44 3.90 14.93
CA ALA A 117 -6.10 2.50 14.74
C ALA A 117 -7.23 1.61 15.25
N GLN A 118 -7.51 0.53 14.53
CA GLN A 118 -8.43 -0.51 14.96
C GLN A 118 -7.72 -1.86 14.96
N TYR A 119 -7.92 -2.63 16.03
CA TYR A 119 -7.51 -4.03 16.07
C TYR A 119 -8.34 -4.83 15.06
N VAL A 120 -7.67 -5.58 14.20
CA VAL A 120 -8.32 -6.45 13.23
C VAL A 120 -8.12 -7.88 13.63
N ARG A 121 -9.22 -8.58 13.89
CA ARG A 121 -9.20 -9.98 14.27
C ARG A 121 -8.59 -10.84 13.16
N ASP A 122 -7.63 -11.68 13.53
CA ASP A 122 -7.12 -12.72 12.66
C ASP A 122 -8.00 -13.98 12.76
N ASN A 123 -8.21 -14.63 11.62
CA ASN A 123 -9.00 -15.86 11.46
C ASN A 123 -8.14 -17.05 11.01
N SER A 124 -6.81 -16.92 11.04
CA SER A 124 -5.87 -18.01 10.73
C SER A 124 -5.99 -19.20 11.69
N ALA A 125 -5.40 -20.34 11.30
CA ALA A 125 -5.28 -21.50 12.19
C ALA A 125 -4.45 -21.15 13.44
N LEU A 126 -3.42 -20.32 13.26
CA LEU A 126 -2.58 -19.80 14.32
C LEU A 126 -3.38 -18.99 15.36
N ALA A 127 -4.28 -18.10 14.90
CA ALA A 127 -5.18 -17.34 15.77
C ALA A 127 -6.20 -18.22 16.49
N SER A 128 -6.68 -19.27 15.82
CA SER A 128 -7.62 -20.24 16.40
C SER A 128 -6.97 -21.11 17.49
N ALA A 129 -5.66 -21.31 17.41
CA ALA A 129 -4.88 -22.04 18.41
C ALA A 129 -4.46 -21.19 19.62
N THR A 130 -4.68 -19.87 19.59
CA THR A 130 -4.33 -18.95 20.67
C THR A 130 -5.29 -19.05 21.85
N THR A 131 -4.79 -18.98 23.09
CA THR A 131 -5.64 -19.00 24.30
C THR A 131 -6.62 -17.80 24.30
N PRO A 132 -7.96 -18.00 24.40
CA PRO A 132 -8.95 -16.92 24.24
C PRO A 132 -8.93 -15.83 25.35
N ASP A 133 -8.60 -16.19 26.59
CA ASP A 133 -8.51 -15.24 27.72
C ASP A 133 -7.04 -14.95 28.06
N ARG A 134 -6.54 -13.86 27.49
CA ARG A 134 -5.15 -13.40 27.63
C ARG A 134 -4.88 -12.63 28.91
N GLY A 135 -5.93 -12.14 29.60
CA GLY A 135 -5.82 -11.56 30.95
C GLY A 135 -5.47 -12.61 32.01
N GLY A 136 -5.57 -13.89 31.63
CA GLY A 136 -5.08 -15.04 32.36
C GLY A 136 -3.56 -15.26 32.32
N PHE A 137 -2.79 -14.53 31.50
CA PHE A 137 -1.34 -14.74 31.46
C PHE A 137 -0.66 -14.13 32.69
N ALA A 138 0.13 -14.92 33.41
CA ALA A 138 0.91 -14.50 34.56
C ALA A 138 2.40 -14.58 34.22
N TYR A 139 3.04 -13.42 34.13
CA TYR A 139 4.50 -13.35 34.07
C TYR A 139 5.09 -13.75 35.41
N GLY A 140 6.24 -14.40 35.35
CA GLY A 140 7.02 -14.74 36.52
C GLY A 140 8.16 -15.66 36.13
N ARG A 141 9.07 -15.93 37.06
CA ARG A 141 10.23 -16.78 36.86
C ARG A 141 10.47 -17.67 38.07
N ILE A 142 11.10 -18.81 37.82
CA ILE A 142 11.58 -19.71 38.87
C ILE A 142 13.10 -19.62 38.83
N CYS A 143 13.71 -19.41 39.98
CA CYS A 143 15.17 -19.37 40.13
C CYS A 143 15.63 -20.52 41.02
N SER A 144 16.82 -21.02 40.76
CA SER A 144 17.42 -22.19 41.42
C SER A 144 16.60 -23.48 41.31
N LEU A 145 16.99 -24.33 40.36
CA LEU A 145 16.44 -25.67 40.17
C LEU A 145 17.21 -26.76 40.96
N LEU A 146 18.38 -26.43 41.53
CA LEU A 146 19.27 -27.38 42.19
C LEU A 146 19.55 -26.99 43.65
N GLU A 147 19.09 -27.86 44.56
CA GLU A 147 19.43 -28.04 45.99
C GLU A 147 19.27 -26.88 47.00
N GLU A 148 19.37 -25.61 46.64
CA GLU A 148 19.05 -24.48 47.55
C GLU A 148 18.02 -23.55 46.91
N LEU A 149 16.83 -23.43 47.51
CA LEU A 149 15.78 -22.50 47.10
C LEU A 149 16.28 -21.05 47.24
N LEU A 150 16.96 -20.54 46.21
CA LEU A 150 17.44 -19.17 46.12
C LEU A 150 16.29 -18.28 45.67
N ALA A 151 16.12 -17.13 46.33
CA ALA A 151 15.15 -16.14 45.88
C ALA A 151 15.57 -15.51 44.55
N CYS A 152 14.60 -15.38 43.64
CA CYS A 152 14.81 -14.64 42.41
C CYS A 152 15.22 -13.18 42.69
N PRO A 153 15.99 -12.54 41.79
CA PRO A 153 16.41 -11.16 41.96
C PRO A 153 15.23 -10.23 42.16
N GLY A 154 15.37 -9.32 43.11
CA GLY A 154 14.31 -8.40 43.52
C GLY A 154 13.34 -8.97 44.55
N ASN A 155 13.42 -10.26 44.89
CA ASN A 155 12.58 -10.91 45.89
C ASN A 155 13.42 -11.45 47.06
N ASN A 156 12.80 -11.48 48.25
CA ASN A 156 13.40 -12.07 49.45
C ASN A 156 12.86 -13.47 49.76
N ASN A 157 11.77 -13.87 49.09
CA ASN A 157 11.11 -15.15 49.29
C ASN A 157 11.41 -16.06 48.10
N PRO A 158 12.01 -17.24 48.32
CA PRO A 158 12.27 -18.22 47.25
C PRO A 158 11.02 -18.76 46.54
N ASN A 159 9.87 -18.70 47.22
CA ASN A 159 8.60 -19.12 46.62
C ASN A 159 7.93 -18.01 45.79
N ASP A 160 8.50 -16.81 45.76
CA ASP A 160 7.97 -15.69 44.99
C ASP A 160 8.56 -15.65 43.59
N THR A 161 7.68 -15.81 42.61
CA THR A 161 8.01 -15.88 41.18
C THR A 161 7.75 -14.56 40.46
N ALA A 162 7.15 -13.56 41.11
CA ALA A 162 6.84 -12.28 40.50
C ALA A 162 8.11 -11.48 40.22
N PHE A 163 8.09 -10.69 39.14
CA PHE A 163 9.14 -9.68 38.91
C PHE A 163 8.92 -8.47 39.82
N SER A 164 10.01 -7.81 40.22
CA SER A 164 9.88 -6.61 41.05
C SER A 164 9.13 -5.50 40.29
N PRO A 165 8.25 -4.71 40.96
CA PRO A 165 7.48 -3.67 40.29
C PRO A 165 8.36 -2.62 39.58
N THR A 166 9.53 -2.30 40.16
CA THR A 166 10.49 -1.35 39.60
C THR A 166 11.11 -1.86 38.30
N LEU A 167 11.43 -3.15 38.22
CA LEU A 167 11.97 -3.77 37.02
C LEU A 167 10.91 -3.81 35.90
N VAL A 168 9.66 -4.12 36.27
CA VAL A 168 8.52 -4.11 35.33
C VAL A 168 8.27 -2.70 34.79
N GLU A 169 8.27 -1.67 35.62
CA GLU A 169 8.12 -0.27 35.20
C GLU A 169 9.23 0.15 34.25
N THR A 170 10.47 -0.20 34.57
CA THR A 170 11.65 0.15 33.77
C THR A 170 11.59 -0.46 32.37
N PHE A 171 11.28 -1.76 32.27
CA PHE A 171 11.16 -2.45 30.99
C PHE A 171 9.87 -2.12 30.21
N ASN A 172 8.84 -1.58 30.88
CA ASN A 172 7.64 -1.06 30.24
C ASN A 172 7.77 0.41 29.81
N SER A 173 8.91 1.05 30.03
CA SER A 173 9.17 2.42 29.56
C SER A 173 9.10 2.56 28.05
N THR A 174 9.24 1.47 27.29
CA THR A 174 9.04 1.43 25.83
C THR A 174 8.18 0.23 25.44
N PRO A 175 7.48 0.28 24.29
CA PRO A 175 6.66 -0.84 23.82
C PRO A 175 7.49 -2.04 23.28
N HIS A 176 8.82 -1.94 23.27
CA HIS A 176 9.74 -2.97 22.74
C HIS A 176 10.54 -3.67 23.86
N GLY A 177 9.96 -3.72 25.05
CA GLY A 177 10.49 -4.43 26.20
C GLY A 177 10.10 -5.92 26.22
N PRO A 178 10.61 -6.69 27.20
CA PRO A 178 10.33 -8.11 27.38
C PRO A 178 8.84 -8.43 27.62
N PHE A 179 8.07 -7.49 28.17
CA PHE A 179 6.64 -7.67 28.48
C PHE A 179 5.71 -7.40 27.28
N SER A 180 6.28 -7.09 26.12
CA SER A 180 5.53 -6.96 24.85
C SER A 180 5.18 -8.31 24.22
N MET A 181 5.71 -9.42 24.75
CA MET A 181 5.55 -10.77 24.22
C MET A 181 5.00 -11.74 25.27
N GLN A 182 4.16 -12.68 24.84
CA GLN A 182 3.55 -13.72 25.65
C GLN A 182 3.61 -15.07 24.94
N TYR A 183 3.47 -16.16 25.69
CA TYR A 183 3.22 -17.46 25.08
C TYR A 183 1.84 -17.50 24.42
N ARG A 184 1.79 -18.03 23.20
CA ARG A 184 0.55 -18.17 22.42
C ARG A 184 -0.46 -19.08 23.11
N ARG A 185 0.03 -20.20 23.66
CA ARG A 185 -0.73 -21.15 24.45
C ARG A 185 -0.10 -21.31 25.82
N PHE A 186 -0.94 -21.28 26.85
CA PHE A 186 -0.50 -21.44 28.22
C PHE A 186 -1.60 -22.06 29.09
N SER A 187 -1.18 -22.67 30.21
CA SER A 187 -2.05 -23.17 31.28
C SER A 187 -1.70 -22.50 32.61
N ARG A 188 -2.69 -22.43 33.51
CA ARG A 188 -2.60 -21.79 34.84
C ARG A 188 -2.86 -22.79 35.98
N ASP A 189 -2.75 -24.09 35.73
CA ASP A 189 -3.23 -25.14 36.65
C ASP A 189 -2.39 -25.33 37.94
N ILE A 190 -1.67 -24.31 38.42
CA ILE A 190 -0.91 -24.34 39.67
C ILE A 190 -1.80 -23.84 40.82
N PRO A 191 -2.09 -24.65 41.86
CA PRO A 191 -2.99 -24.30 42.98
C PRO A 191 -2.64 -23.02 43.77
N ASN A 192 -1.43 -22.47 43.59
CA ASN A 192 -0.88 -21.38 44.41
C ASN A 192 -0.66 -20.06 43.64
N GLY A 193 -1.18 -19.89 42.43
CA GLY A 193 -1.04 -18.63 41.68
C GLY A 193 0.35 -18.38 41.08
N GLY A 194 1.07 -19.44 40.72
CA GLY A 194 2.38 -19.35 40.05
C GLY A 194 2.31 -18.86 38.60
N PRO A 195 3.47 -18.72 37.92
CA PRO A 195 3.56 -18.20 36.57
C PRO A 195 2.87 -19.12 35.56
N SER A 196 2.47 -18.56 34.42
CA SER A 196 1.85 -19.34 33.35
C SER A 196 2.82 -20.36 32.74
N ILE A 197 2.35 -21.59 32.58
CA ILE A 197 3.12 -22.68 31.96
C ILE A 197 2.88 -22.67 30.45
N PRO A 198 3.92 -22.60 29.60
CA PRO A 198 3.75 -22.68 28.15
C PRO A 198 3.19 -24.05 27.75
N VAL A 199 2.24 -24.07 26.82
CA VAL A 199 1.74 -25.31 26.21
C VAL A 199 2.38 -25.45 24.84
N ILE A 200 3.22 -26.47 24.71
CA ILE A 200 4.04 -26.72 23.53
C ILE A 200 3.22 -27.43 22.44
N GLY A 201 3.32 -26.95 21.21
CA GLY A 201 2.66 -27.52 20.03
C GLY A 201 2.57 -26.52 18.89
N GLY A 202 2.44 -27.01 17.65
CA GLY A 202 2.25 -26.16 16.48
C GLY A 202 0.80 -26.15 15.99
N ALA A 203 0.40 -25.01 15.43
CA ALA A 203 -0.91 -24.84 14.81
C ALA A 203 -0.82 -24.85 13.28
N GLU A 204 0.24 -24.25 12.73
CA GLU A 204 0.49 -24.13 11.29
C GLU A 204 2.00 -24.03 11.05
N SER A 205 2.48 -24.55 9.92
CA SER A 205 3.88 -24.37 9.51
C SER A 205 3.98 -23.47 8.29
N PHE A 206 4.90 -22.52 8.35
CA PHE A 206 5.18 -21.52 7.34
C PHE A 206 6.49 -21.78 6.60
N VAL A 207 7.23 -22.87 6.90
CA VAL A 207 8.57 -23.13 6.33
C VAL A 207 8.57 -23.17 4.81
N LEU A 208 7.47 -23.49 4.14
CA LEU A 208 7.39 -23.48 2.68
C LEU A 208 7.25 -22.07 2.07
N ARG A 209 6.79 -21.07 2.84
CA ARG A 209 6.63 -19.68 2.38
C ARG A 209 7.96 -18.99 2.13
N ASN A 210 7.96 -17.96 1.28
CA ASN A 210 9.13 -17.17 0.89
C ASN A 210 8.86 -15.65 0.97
N ASP A 211 7.80 -15.25 1.68
CA ASP A 211 7.31 -13.89 1.77
C ASP A 211 7.21 -13.43 3.22
N THR A 212 7.11 -12.10 3.40
CA THR A 212 6.82 -11.47 4.68
C THR A 212 5.32 -11.26 4.82
N PHE A 213 4.74 -11.65 5.93
CA PHE A 213 3.29 -11.55 6.17
C PHE A 213 2.97 -11.30 7.64
N ALA A 214 1.79 -10.77 7.90
CA ALA A 214 1.30 -10.58 9.27
C ALA A 214 0.31 -11.68 9.66
N VAL A 215 0.43 -12.16 10.90
CA VAL A 215 -0.45 -13.19 11.48
C VAL A 215 -0.51 -13.00 12.99
N ASP A 216 -1.71 -13.05 13.57
CA ASP A 216 -2.03 -12.99 15.01
C ASP A 216 -0.92 -12.40 15.91
N GLY A 217 -0.81 -11.08 15.93
CA GLY A 217 0.10 -10.30 16.79
C GLY A 217 1.57 -10.31 16.36
N LEU A 218 1.88 -10.81 15.17
CA LEU A 218 3.24 -10.94 14.66
C LEU A 218 3.35 -10.54 13.19
N ILE A 219 4.57 -10.19 12.79
CA ILE A 219 5.01 -10.12 11.40
C ILE A 219 6.07 -11.19 11.24
N ILE A 220 5.89 -12.10 10.30
CA ILE A 220 6.81 -13.20 10.06
C ILE A 220 7.47 -12.96 8.72
N ASP A 221 8.79 -13.02 8.71
CA ASP A 221 9.59 -13.04 7.48
C ASP A 221 10.11 -14.45 7.26
N MET A 222 9.64 -15.11 6.20
CA MET A 222 10.11 -16.43 5.78
C MET A 222 11.02 -16.36 4.54
N SER A 223 11.56 -15.18 4.22
CA SER A 223 12.60 -15.06 3.21
C SER A 223 13.87 -15.78 3.67
N SER A 224 14.60 -16.38 2.73
CA SER A 224 15.83 -17.12 3.05
C SER A 224 16.94 -16.22 3.59
N ASN A 225 16.94 -14.93 3.24
CA ASN A 225 18.06 -14.03 3.54
C ASN A 225 17.93 -13.37 4.92
N HIS A 226 16.72 -12.96 5.31
CA HIS A 226 16.48 -12.24 6.56
C HIS A 226 15.24 -12.76 7.30
N PRO A 227 15.19 -14.07 7.59
CA PRO A 227 14.06 -14.62 8.31
C PRO A 227 13.99 -14.04 9.73
N GLY A 228 12.79 -14.03 10.32
CA GLY A 228 12.63 -13.57 11.69
C GLY A 228 11.17 -13.29 12.05
N VAL A 229 10.98 -12.96 13.33
CA VAL A 229 9.65 -12.66 13.90
C VAL A 229 9.65 -11.25 14.48
N GLY A 230 8.78 -10.39 13.95
CA GLY A 230 8.49 -9.05 14.45
C GLY A 230 7.29 -9.05 15.40
N ILE A 231 7.46 -8.50 16.59
CA ILE A 231 6.40 -8.36 17.61
C ILE A 231 5.53 -7.15 17.25
N TRP A 232 4.31 -7.41 16.79
CA TRP A 232 3.45 -6.37 16.21
C TRP A 232 2.05 -6.36 16.80
N ASN A 233 1.63 -5.17 17.23
CA ASN A 233 0.37 -4.88 17.90
C ASN A 233 -0.90 -5.01 17.01
N GLN A 234 -0.81 -5.63 15.83
CA GLN A 234 -1.94 -5.97 14.94
C GLN A 234 -2.98 -4.86 14.76
N SER A 235 -2.50 -3.64 14.60
CA SER A 235 -3.31 -2.43 14.52
C SER A 235 -3.30 -1.89 13.10
N LEU A 236 -4.49 -1.73 12.52
CA LEU A 236 -4.72 -1.26 11.15
C LEU A 236 -5.34 0.14 11.18
N PRO A 237 -4.95 1.07 10.29
CA PRO A 237 -5.59 2.38 10.23
C PRO A 237 -7.04 2.24 9.76
N ASN A 238 -7.96 2.92 10.44
CA ASN A 238 -9.38 2.93 10.10
C ASN A 238 -9.63 3.92 8.94
N VAL A 239 -9.33 3.48 7.71
CA VAL A 239 -9.40 4.30 6.49
C VAL A 239 -10.20 3.60 5.38
N THR A 240 -10.83 4.39 4.50
CA THR A 240 -11.73 3.85 3.46
C THR A 240 -11.02 3.47 2.16
N ASN A 241 -10.02 4.24 1.74
CA ASN A 241 -9.32 4.05 0.46
C ASN A 241 -7.92 3.45 0.63
N GLY A 242 -7.61 2.89 1.82
CA GLY A 242 -6.29 2.39 2.16
C GLY A 242 -5.34 3.49 2.68
N ALA A 243 -4.18 3.07 3.18
CA ALA A 243 -3.16 3.97 3.72
C ALA A 243 -1.78 3.31 3.64
N THR A 244 -0.75 4.15 3.73
CA THR A 244 0.61 3.75 4.07
C THR A 244 0.95 4.30 5.45
N TRP A 245 1.46 3.46 6.35
CA TRP A 245 1.92 3.88 7.66
C TRP A 245 3.20 3.13 8.03
N SER A 246 3.96 3.67 8.97
CA SER A 246 5.19 3.03 9.44
C SER A 246 5.16 2.90 10.96
N GLN A 247 5.72 1.80 11.46
CA GLN A 247 5.86 1.54 12.89
C GLN A 247 7.24 0.95 13.15
N ASP A 248 7.82 1.29 14.30
CA ASP A 248 8.97 0.57 14.81
C ASP A 248 8.48 -0.74 15.43
N VAL A 249 9.17 -1.83 15.11
CA VAL A 249 8.81 -3.19 15.52
C VAL A 249 10.04 -3.83 16.16
N LEU A 250 9.84 -4.54 17.26
CA LEU A 250 10.88 -5.39 17.85
C LEU A 250 10.98 -6.66 17.02
N TRP A 251 12.12 -6.88 16.39
CA TRP A 251 12.42 -8.08 15.61
C TRP A 251 13.31 -9.03 16.39
N LEU A 252 13.02 -10.32 16.29
CA LEU A 252 13.91 -11.39 16.69
C LEU A 252 14.38 -12.13 15.44
N GLU A 253 15.69 -12.07 15.22
CA GLU A 253 16.34 -12.54 14.01
C GLU A 253 17.26 -13.71 14.37
N PRO A 254 17.02 -14.92 13.85
CA PRO A 254 17.95 -16.02 13.96
C PRO A 254 19.18 -15.76 13.09
N VAL A 255 20.37 -15.86 13.68
CA VAL A 255 21.65 -15.73 12.98
C VAL A 255 22.40 -17.04 13.15
N THR A 256 22.80 -17.65 12.04
CA THR A 256 23.53 -18.92 12.05
C THR A 256 24.67 -18.83 11.06
N GLU A 257 25.84 -19.35 11.45
CA GLU A 257 26.97 -19.59 10.57
C GLU A 257 27.30 -21.09 10.59
N CYS A 258 27.60 -21.65 9.43
CA CYS A 258 27.91 -23.07 9.27
C CYS A 258 29.23 -23.27 8.53
N VAL A 259 30.01 -24.26 8.99
CA VAL A 259 31.31 -24.64 8.42
C VAL A 259 31.27 -26.12 8.07
N ASN A 260 31.66 -26.44 6.83
CA ASN A 260 31.76 -27.82 6.37
C ASN A 260 32.86 -28.57 7.14
N THR A 261 32.54 -29.74 7.68
CA THR A 261 33.49 -30.61 8.38
C THR A 261 34.43 -31.36 7.42
N ASN A 262 34.13 -31.35 6.12
CA ASN A 262 34.73 -32.17 5.07
C ASN A 262 34.59 -33.67 5.34
N LEU A 263 33.52 -34.08 6.03
CA LEU A 263 33.10 -35.46 6.20
C LEU A 263 31.73 -35.64 5.58
N THR A 264 31.52 -36.76 4.87
CA THR A 264 30.27 -37.02 4.15
C THR A 264 29.75 -38.42 4.42
N LEU A 265 28.44 -38.56 4.51
CA LEU A 265 27.77 -39.85 4.55
C LEU A 265 27.37 -40.26 3.14
N ASP A 266 27.93 -41.37 2.66
CA ASP A 266 27.58 -41.97 1.38
C ASP A 266 26.78 -43.25 1.60
N TYR A 267 25.68 -43.41 0.88
CA TYR A 267 24.83 -44.60 0.98
C TYR A 267 24.11 -44.93 -0.32
N THR A 268 23.56 -46.14 -0.38
CA THR A 268 22.77 -46.63 -1.52
C THR A 268 21.49 -47.25 -1.01
N LEU A 269 20.35 -46.87 -1.59
CA LEU A 269 19.06 -47.43 -1.22
C LEU A 269 18.93 -48.84 -1.79
N LYS A 270 19.06 -49.87 -0.95
CA LYS A 270 19.00 -51.28 -1.39
C LYS A 270 17.61 -51.91 -1.25
N ASP A 271 16.85 -51.47 -0.25
CA ASP A 271 15.51 -51.99 0.07
C ASP A 271 14.43 -50.92 -0.16
N ASN A 272 13.16 -51.34 -0.19
CA ASN A 272 11.98 -50.47 -0.33
C ASN A 272 12.11 -49.27 0.63
N PRO A 273 11.68 -48.03 0.27
CA PRO A 273 11.92 -46.82 1.07
C PRO A 273 11.45 -47.03 2.50
N SER A 274 12.40 -47.40 3.34
CA SER A 274 12.22 -47.73 4.73
C SER A 274 12.81 -46.56 5.51
N ILE A 275 12.21 -46.26 6.66
CA ILE A 275 12.54 -45.09 7.49
C ILE A 275 14.02 -45.10 7.94
N LEU A 276 14.68 -46.27 7.88
CA LEU A 276 16.04 -46.48 8.33
C LEU A 276 16.89 -47.01 7.16
N ILE A 277 17.98 -46.31 6.88
CA ILE A 277 19.00 -46.76 5.92
C ILE A 277 20.08 -47.49 6.74
N PRO A 278 20.15 -48.84 6.65
CA PRO A 278 20.96 -49.60 7.59
C PRO A 278 22.45 -49.64 7.24
N ASN A 279 22.82 -49.31 6.01
CA ASN A 279 24.20 -49.42 5.54
C ASN A 279 24.61 -48.10 4.90
N PHE A 280 25.52 -47.38 5.56
CA PHE A 280 26.12 -46.15 5.09
C PHE A 280 27.59 -46.09 5.49
N THR A 281 28.36 -45.28 4.78
CA THR A 281 29.80 -45.10 5.02
C THR A 281 30.09 -43.64 5.26
N LEU A 282 30.91 -43.36 6.27
CA LEU A 282 31.49 -42.03 6.46
C LEU A 282 32.76 -41.93 5.60
N THR A 283 32.80 -40.96 4.71
CA THR A 283 33.91 -40.72 3.79
C THR A 283 34.67 -39.46 4.20
N ASP A 284 35.98 -39.57 4.36
CA ASP A 284 36.86 -38.43 4.63
C ASP A 284 37.10 -37.65 3.33
N ARG A 285 36.60 -36.42 3.23
CA ARG A 285 36.88 -35.49 2.12
C ARG A 285 37.92 -34.42 2.48
N GLY A 286 38.64 -34.60 3.58
CA GLY A 286 39.60 -33.63 4.10
C GLY A 286 39.46 -33.35 5.59
N GLY A 287 38.41 -33.85 6.24
CA GLY A 287 38.11 -33.60 7.65
C GLY A 287 39.08 -34.26 8.62
N PHE A 288 39.54 -35.49 8.33
CA PHE A 288 40.49 -36.21 9.20
C PHE A 288 41.94 -36.00 8.78
N VAL A 289 42.25 -36.15 7.49
CA VAL A 289 43.62 -35.96 6.97
C VAL A 289 44.20 -34.56 7.23
N ASN A 290 43.36 -33.52 7.15
CA ASN A 290 43.76 -32.12 7.39
C ASN A 290 43.38 -31.63 8.78
N LEU A 291 43.19 -32.53 9.75
CA LEU A 291 42.83 -32.14 11.11
C LEU A 291 43.85 -31.14 11.69
N VAL A 292 43.31 -30.05 12.23
CA VAL A 292 44.06 -28.92 12.75
C VAL A 292 44.85 -29.34 14.00
N LYS A 293 46.11 -28.89 14.12
CA LYS A 293 46.97 -29.20 15.28
C LYS A 293 46.78 -28.22 16.45
N VAL A 294 46.51 -26.96 16.14
CA VAL A 294 46.31 -25.89 17.12
C VAL A 294 45.05 -25.14 16.70
N LEU A 295 44.03 -25.20 17.53
CA LEU A 295 42.77 -24.49 17.30
C LEU A 295 43.01 -22.98 17.45
N PRO A 296 42.57 -22.16 16.49
CA PRO A 296 42.57 -20.71 16.69
C PRO A 296 41.64 -20.36 17.86
N PRO A 297 42.05 -19.47 18.77
CA PRO A 297 41.14 -18.94 19.76
C PRO A 297 40.06 -18.12 19.03
N PHE A 298 38.84 -18.16 19.53
CA PHE A 298 37.78 -17.24 19.12
C PHE A 298 37.47 -16.27 20.27
N HIS A 299 36.98 -15.09 19.93
CA HIS A 299 36.76 -14.02 20.90
C HIS A 299 35.40 -14.18 21.59
N HIS A 300 35.39 -14.14 22.93
CA HIS A 300 34.18 -14.06 23.75
C HIS A 300 34.02 -12.63 24.27
N ASN A 301 33.68 -11.69 23.40
CA ASN A 301 33.64 -10.26 23.73
C ASN A 301 32.21 -9.74 23.95
N GLY A 302 31.34 -10.53 24.60
CA GLY A 302 29.93 -10.17 24.73
C GLY A 302 29.34 -9.89 23.34
N GLN A 303 28.82 -8.70 23.13
CA GLN A 303 28.05 -8.32 21.93
C GLN A 303 28.84 -8.36 20.60
N ASP A 304 30.17 -8.52 20.63
CA ASP A 304 31.00 -8.81 19.45
C ASP A 304 31.24 -10.32 19.34
N ILE A 305 30.38 -10.99 18.55
CA ILE A 305 30.31 -12.45 18.43
C ILE A 305 30.90 -12.95 17.11
N ASP A 306 31.74 -13.98 17.19
CA ASP A 306 32.31 -14.70 16.03
C ASP A 306 31.68 -16.10 15.89
N LEU A 307 30.48 -16.15 15.30
CA LEU A 307 29.76 -17.41 15.06
C LEU A 307 30.51 -18.33 14.09
N ALA A 308 31.21 -17.77 13.10
CA ALA A 308 31.98 -18.55 12.14
C ALA A 308 33.19 -19.23 12.80
N GLY A 309 33.88 -18.51 13.68
CA GLY A 309 34.94 -19.06 14.54
C GLY A 309 34.44 -20.17 15.45
N GLN A 310 33.28 -19.98 16.09
CA GLN A 310 32.63 -21.01 16.91
C GLN A 310 32.28 -22.26 16.10
N ALA A 311 31.64 -22.11 14.94
CA ALA A 311 31.30 -23.22 14.06
C ALA A 311 32.56 -23.95 13.56
N TYR A 312 33.63 -23.23 13.21
CA TYR A 312 34.90 -23.83 12.83
C TYR A 312 35.53 -24.63 13.98
N PHE A 313 35.49 -24.08 15.19
CA PHE A 313 35.98 -24.74 16.40
C PHE A 313 35.20 -26.04 16.67
N GLY A 314 33.87 -25.99 16.55
CA GLY A 314 32.99 -27.16 16.65
C GLY A 314 33.31 -28.24 15.61
N ALA A 315 33.52 -27.85 14.35
CA ALA A 315 33.90 -28.78 13.27
C ALA A 315 35.21 -29.51 13.57
N ALA A 316 36.23 -28.78 13.99
CA ALA A 316 37.54 -29.34 14.29
C ALA A 316 37.51 -30.31 15.48
N TRP A 317 36.79 -29.98 16.56
CA TRP A 317 36.62 -30.88 17.71
C TRP A 317 35.81 -32.13 17.36
N SER A 318 34.71 -31.96 16.63
CA SER A 318 33.88 -33.07 16.20
C SER A 318 34.66 -34.04 15.32
N ASN A 319 35.47 -33.55 14.39
CA ASN A 319 36.34 -34.39 13.55
C ASN A 319 37.40 -35.13 14.38
N ALA A 320 38.05 -34.44 15.32
CA ALA A 320 39.07 -35.04 16.18
C ALA A 320 38.50 -36.17 17.03
N TYR A 321 37.32 -35.94 17.62
CA TYR A 321 36.63 -36.92 18.44
C TYR A 321 36.12 -38.10 17.62
N SER A 322 35.58 -37.83 16.43
CA SER A 322 35.10 -38.84 15.50
C SER A 322 36.22 -39.76 15.02
N LEU A 323 37.37 -39.19 14.65
CA LEU A 323 38.55 -39.95 14.24
C LEU A 323 39.05 -40.87 15.36
N LYS A 324 39.06 -40.36 16.61
CA LYS A 324 39.45 -41.13 17.79
C LYS A 324 38.50 -42.30 18.03
N TYR A 325 37.18 -42.08 17.90
CA TYR A 325 36.19 -43.15 18.06
C TYR A 325 36.37 -44.27 17.03
N LEU A 326 36.70 -43.91 15.79
CA LEU A 326 36.98 -44.85 14.70
C LEU A 326 38.34 -45.56 14.83
N ASN A 327 39.05 -45.40 15.95
CA ASN A 327 40.41 -45.89 16.18
C ASN A 327 41.40 -45.48 15.07
N GLY A 328 41.17 -44.33 14.45
CA GLY A 328 42.00 -43.78 13.40
C GLY A 328 43.04 -42.80 13.95
N THR A 329 44.08 -42.59 13.15
CA THR A 329 45.07 -41.52 13.33
C THR A 329 45.14 -40.66 12.06
N ARG A 330 45.65 -39.44 12.20
CA ARG A 330 45.85 -38.54 11.05
C ARG A 330 46.78 -39.14 9.98
N GLU A 331 47.75 -39.96 10.38
CA GLU A 331 48.68 -40.62 9.46
C GLU A 331 48.03 -41.78 8.70
N SER A 332 47.03 -42.42 9.31
CA SER A 332 46.25 -43.50 8.68
C SER A 332 45.08 -43.00 7.83
N SER A 333 44.70 -41.72 7.94
CA SER A 333 43.59 -41.14 7.17
C SER A 333 44.08 -40.46 5.88
N PHE A 334 43.29 -40.55 4.82
CA PHE A 334 43.56 -39.93 3.52
C PHE A 334 42.24 -39.53 2.85
N ILE A 335 42.30 -38.61 1.88
CA ILE A 335 41.11 -38.16 1.13
C ILE A 335 40.51 -39.37 0.38
N GLY A 336 39.24 -39.65 0.65
CA GLY A 336 38.50 -40.80 0.13
C GLY A 336 38.51 -42.03 1.04
N ALA A 337 39.13 -41.97 2.23
CA ALA A 337 39.04 -43.06 3.21
C ALA A 337 37.59 -43.24 3.67
N THR A 338 37.09 -44.48 3.61
CA THR A 338 35.71 -44.82 3.98
C THR A 338 35.66 -45.65 5.25
N TYR A 339 34.81 -45.25 6.19
CA TYR A 339 34.59 -45.92 7.46
C TYR A 339 33.15 -46.46 7.46
N PRO A 340 32.93 -47.78 7.42
CA PRO A 340 31.59 -48.35 7.46
C PRO A 340 31.00 -48.14 8.84
N LEU A 341 29.76 -47.63 8.86
CA LEU A 341 29.03 -47.31 10.08
C LEU A 341 27.76 -48.16 10.14
N THR A 342 27.41 -48.65 11.33
CA THR A 342 26.11 -49.30 11.55
C THR A 342 25.16 -48.34 12.28
N PRO A 343 23.83 -48.42 12.07
CA PRO A 343 22.86 -47.54 12.72
C PRO A 343 22.84 -47.73 14.24
N GLU A 344 23.15 -48.95 14.70
CA GLU A 344 23.23 -49.31 16.11
C GLU A 344 24.41 -48.64 16.83
N MET A 345 25.42 -48.17 16.09
CA MET A 345 26.56 -47.47 16.67
C MET A 345 26.28 -45.97 16.90
N LEU A 346 25.12 -45.40 16.50
CA LEU A 346 25.03 -43.97 16.16
C LEU A 346 23.69 -43.27 16.42
N LEU A 347 23.76 -41.94 16.55
CA LEU A 347 22.62 -41.01 16.45
C LEU A 347 22.34 -40.56 15.01
N LEU A 348 23.07 -41.08 14.02
CA LEU A 348 22.99 -40.68 12.61
C LEU A 348 21.86 -41.41 11.87
N ASN A 349 20.98 -40.64 11.24
CA ASN A 349 19.90 -41.15 10.40
C ASN A 349 19.96 -40.50 9.01
N PRO A 350 20.69 -41.09 8.04
CA PRO A 350 20.70 -40.58 6.68
C PRO A 350 19.33 -40.69 6.01
N GLY A 351 19.16 -40.00 4.88
CA GLY A 351 17.89 -39.90 4.14
C GLY A 351 16.99 -38.73 4.54
N LYS A 352 17.33 -38.04 5.62
CA LYS A 352 16.65 -36.83 6.10
C LYS A 352 17.68 -35.84 6.62
N VAL A 353 17.25 -34.59 6.80
CA VAL A 353 18.04 -33.60 7.53
C VAL A 353 18.05 -33.94 9.01
N ASP A 354 19.20 -33.80 9.67
CA ASP A 354 19.34 -34.13 11.09
C ASP A 354 20.18 -33.07 11.83
N PHE A 355 19.84 -32.84 13.09
CA PHE A 355 20.57 -31.95 14.00
C PHE A 355 21.12 -32.79 15.14
N LEU A 356 22.43 -32.72 15.34
CA LEU A 356 23.20 -33.67 16.11
C LEU A 356 24.11 -32.91 17.06
N ARG A 357 24.48 -33.58 18.16
CA ARG A 357 25.56 -33.09 19.03
C ARG A 357 26.91 -33.17 18.33
N LEU A 358 27.89 -32.40 18.82
CA LEU A 358 29.27 -32.46 18.31
C LEU A 358 29.87 -33.88 18.41
N GLU A 359 29.48 -34.66 19.42
CA GLU A 359 29.86 -36.05 19.63
C GLU A 359 28.89 -37.10 19.02
N TYR A 360 28.42 -36.88 17.79
CA TYR A 360 27.40 -37.72 17.12
C TYR A 360 27.76 -39.22 16.96
N LEU A 361 29.05 -39.61 17.04
CA LEU A 361 29.47 -41.01 17.06
C LEU A 361 29.49 -41.64 18.47
N ASN A 362 29.55 -40.84 19.55
CA ASN A 362 29.70 -41.34 20.93
C ASN A 362 29.29 -40.30 21.98
N ALA A 363 28.10 -40.46 22.54
CA ALA A 363 27.45 -39.54 23.49
C ALA A 363 28.02 -39.55 24.93
N THR A 364 29.32 -39.78 25.11
CA THR A 364 29.97 -39.85 26.44
C THR A 364 30.68 -38.56 26.87
N ALA A 365 30.68 -37.53 26.02
CA ALA A 365 31.25 -36.21 26.29
C ALA A 365 30.18 -35.12 26.05
N GLU A 366 30.37 -33.92 26.60
CA GLU A 366 29.56 -32.73 26.32
C GLU A 366 30.42 -31.71 25.55
N LEU A 367 30.70 -31.99 24.27
CA LEU A 367 31.58 -31.11 23.48
C LEU A 367 30.88 -29.83 23.05
N ASP A 368 29.55 -29.82 23.03
CA ASP A 368 28.73 -28.67 22.63
C ASP A 368 29.08 -27.41 23.45
N VAL A 369 29.30 -27.55 24.76
CA VAL A 369 29.68 -26.48 25.71
C VAL A 369 30.93 -25.73 25.25
N LEU A 370 31.91 -26.44 24.65
CA LEU A 370 33.16 -25.84 24.19
C LEU A 370 32.95 -24.92 22.99
N CYS A 371 32.00 -25.23 22.11
CA CYS A 371 31.65 -24.39 20.98
C CYS A 371 30.74 -23.23 21.40
N GLN A 372 29.77 -23.51 22.28
CA GLN A 372 28.83 -22.50 22.80
C GLN A 372 29.57 -21.38 23.53
N GLY A 373 30.64 -21.72 24.25
CA GLY A 373 31.47 -20.73 24.94
C GLY A 373 31.01 -20.37 26.35
N TYR A 374 30.03 -21.09 26.87
CA TYR A 374 29.53 -20.97 28.24
C TYR A 374 29.02 -22.33 28.72
N ALA A 375 28.98 -22.52 30.03
CA ALA A 375 28.37 -23.65 30.72
C ALA A 375 27.31 -23.16 31.72
N GLY A 376 26.48 -24.08 32.24
CA GLY A 376 25.44 -23.73 33.22
C GLY A 376 25.98 -23.05 34.50
N GLY A 377 27.22 -23.35 34.89
CA GLY A 377 27.87 -22.77 36.07
C GLY A 377 28.46 -21.36 35.88
N ASP A 378 28.49 -20.84 34.65
CA ASP A 378 29.01 -19.50 34.39
C ASP A 378 28.01 -18.43 34.83
N THR A 379 28.48 -17.22 35.10
CA THR A 379 27.62 -16.11 35.52
C THR A 379 26.66 -15.69 34.40
N ALA A 380 25.38 -15.53 34.70
CA ALA A 380 24.40 -14.96 33.77
C ALA A 380 24.62 -13.44 33.68
N ASN A 381 25.26 -12.97 32.59
CA ASN A 381 25.62 -11.57 32.41
C ASN A 381 25.61 -11.12 30.93
N VAL A 382 25.91 -9.84 30.70
CA VAL A 382 26.03 -9.24 29.35
C VAL A 382 27.16 -9.84 28.48
N THR A 383 28.17 -10.48 29.08
CA THR A 383 29.28 -11.07 28.32
C THR A 383 28.95 -12.47 27.80
N ASN A 384 28.04 -13.18 28.46
CA ASN A 384 27.63 -14.53 28.10
C ASN A 384 26.34 -14.50 27.27
N ILE A 385 26.52 -14.53 25.95
CA ILE A 385 25.44 -14.58 24.97
C ILE A 385 25.01 -16.01 24.72
N HIS A 386 23.73 -16.17 24.43
CA HIS A 386 23.18 -17.45 24.00
C HIS A 386 23.68 -17.82 22.60
N VAL A 387 24.47 -18.89 22.55
CA VAL A 387 24.89 -19.58 21.33
C VAL A 387 24.53 -21.05 21.47
N SER A 388 23.86 -21.61 20.46
CA SER A 388 23.69 -23.06 20.33
C SER A 388 24.61 -23.59 19.24
N CYS A 389 25.33 -24.67 19.54
CA CYS A 389 26.25 -25.34 18.63
C CYS A 389 25.88 -26.80 18.44
N GLY A 390 26.34 -27.38 17.33
CA GLY A 390 26.19 -28.80 17.02
C GLY A 390 26.51 -29.12 15.57
N ILE A 391 26.36 -30.39 15.22
CA ILE A 391 26.51 -30.89 13.85
C ILE A 391 25.15 -30.88 13.15
N PHE A 392 25.19 -30.55 11.87
CA PHE A 392 24.07 -30.55 10.98
C PHE A 392 24.35 -31.51 9.84
N LEU A 393 23.52 -32.53 9.72
CA LEU A 393 23.49 -33.41 8.56
C LEU A 393 22.62 -32.73 7.50
N GLY A 394 23.27 -32.22 6.45
CA GLY A 394 22.60 -31.52 5.36
C GLY A 394 21.60 -32.43 4.61
N PRO A 395 20.73 -31.87 3.76
CA PRO A 395 19.74 -32.64 3.02
C PRO A 395 20.41 -33.65 2.07
N PRO A 396 19.78 -34.82 1.83
CA PRO A 396 20.28 -35.83 0.90
C PRO A 396 20.37 -35.29 -0.51
N LEU A 397 21.56 -35.36 -1.10
CA LEU A 397 21.83 -34.97 -2.48
C LEU A 397 22.12 -36.21 -3.33
N ARG A 398 21.61 -36.18 -4.56
CA ARG A 398 21.74 -37.29 -5.50
C ARG A 398 23.18 -37.37 -6.03
N ALA A 399 23.77 -38.56 -6.01
CA ALA A 399 25.17 -38.79 -6.38
C ALA A 399 25.38 -39.55 -7.71
N ASP A 400 24.30 -39.98 -8.38
CA ASP A 400 24.31 -40.81 -9.60
C ASP A 400 23.58 -40.15 -10.79
N ASP A 401 23.50 -38.82 -10.82
CA ASP A 401 22.82 -38.01 -11.85
C ASP A 401 21.32 -38.31 -12.06
N GLY A 402 20.69 -39.07 -11.14
CA GLY A 402 19.25 -39.31 -11.13
C GLY A 402 18.41 -38.08 -10.73
N ASP A 403 17.08 -38.22 -10.74
CA ASP A 403 16.18 -37.16 -10.25
C ASP A 403 16.38 -36.97 -8.73
N PRO A 404 16.81 -35.77 -8.27
CA PRO A 404 17.09 -35.51 -6.85
C PRO A 404 15.83 -35.55 -5.96
N ARG A 405 14.63 -35.59 -6.56
CA ARG A 405 13.35 -35.68 -5.84
C ARG A 405 12.85 -37.10 -5.67
N ARG A 406 13.51 -38.10 -6.29
CA ARG A 406 13.05 -39.49 -6.32
C ARG A 406 13.99 -40.40 -5.58
N PHE A 407 13.49 -41.07 -4.55
CA PHE A 407 14.19 -42.10 -3.79
C PHE A 407 13.97 -43.47 -4.45
N ASP A 408 14.67 -43.71 -5.56
CA ASP A 408 14.56 -44.96 -6.32
C ASP A 408 15.41 -46.08 -5.70
N LEU A 409 15.01 -47.33 -5.92
CA LEU A 409 15.86 -48.48 -5.56
C LEU A 409 17.16 -48.47 -6.36
N GLY A 410 18.28 -48.74 -5.69
CA GLY A 410 19.62 -48.70 -6.26
C GLY A 410 20.22 -47.29 -6.39
N SER A 411 19.48 -46.25 -5.99
CA SER A 411 19.96 -44.87 -6.03
C SER A 411 21.10 -44.60 -5.05
N ARG A 412 22.05 -43.76 -5.46
CA ARG A 412 23.18 -43.32 -4.64
C ARG A 412 22.99 -41.89 -4.14
N TRP A 413 23.27 -41.69 -2.86
CA TRP A 413 23.08 -40.42 -2.18
C TRP A 413 24.29 -40.07 -1.33
N THR A 414 24.51 -38.76 -1.17
CA THR A 414 25.53 -38.17 -0.30
C THR A 414 24.87 -37.12 0.60
N GLN A 415 25.33 -37.05 1.85
CA GLN A 415 24.97 -36.00 2.80
C GLN A 415 26.22 -35.48 3.48
N ASP A 416 26.39 -34.17 3.45
CA ASP A 416 27.54 -33.51 4.04
C ASP A 416 27.26 -33.14 5.51
N LEU A 417 28.28 -33.26 6.35
CA LEU A 417 28.24 -32.86 7.76
C LEU A 417 28.79 -31.44 7.92
N TYR A 418 28.03 -30.56 8.57
CA TYR A 418 28.43 -29.20 8.88
C TYR A 418 28.44 -28.99 10.39
N SER A 419 29.36 -28.21 10.92
CA SER A 419 29.21 -27.65 12.26
C SER A 419 28.57 -26.28 12.13
N CYS A 420 27.54 -26.00 12.93
CA CYS A 420 26.87 -24.72 12.93
C CYS A 420 26.85 -24.12 14.33
N ALA A 421 26.94 -22.79 14.38
CA ALA A 421 26.73 -21.99 15.58
C ALA A 421 25.59 -21.00 15.31
N SER A 422 24.62 -20.95 16.22
CA SER A 422 23.39 -20.17 16.06
C SER A 422 23.14 -19.29 17.28
N ALA A 423 22.75 -18.05 17.04
CA ALA A 423 22.34 -17.10 18.06
C ALA A 423 21.04 -16.38 17.65
N THR A 424 20.48 -15.59 18.56
CA THR A 424 19.35 -14.71 18.26
C THR A 424 19.77 -13.27 18.47
N ARG A 425 19.48 -12.44 17.48
CA ARG A 425 19.68 -10.99 17.52
C ARG A 425 18.33 -10.30 17.61
N ALA A 426 18.15 -9.45 18.62
CA ALA A 426 17.05 -8.51 18.68
C ALA A 426 17.42 -7.20 17.99
N SER A 427 16.50 -6.64 17.22
CA SER A 427 16.70 -5.34 16.56
C SER A 427 15.39 -4.54 16.53
N ILE A 428 15.49 -3.21 16.48
CA ILE A 428 14.34 -2.36 16.23
C ILE A 428 14.37 -1.97 14.77
N GLN A 429 13.33 -2.34 14.02
CA GLN A 429 13.25 -2.05 12.60
C GLN A 429 11.96 -1.30 12.30
N THR A 430 12.08 -0.28 11.47
CA THR A 430 10.92 0.44 10.96
C THR A 430 10.29 -0.39 9.84
N VAL A 431 9.04 -0.79 10.06
CA VAL A 431 8.23 -1.54 9.10
C VAL A 431 7.22 -0.60 8.48
N THR A 432 7.26 -0.48 7.16
CA THR A 432 6.29 0.27 6.38
C THR A 432 5.25 -0.68 5.83
N PHE A 433 4.00 -0.39 6.15
CA PHE A 433 2.83 -1.12 5.72
C PHE A 433 2.09 -0.30 4.67
N SER A 434 1.55 -0.96 3.66
CA SER A 434 0.65 -0.34 2.69
C SER A 434 -0.50 -1.27 2.36
N THR A 435 -1.70 -0.72 2.31
CA THR A 435 -2.90 -1.44 1.87
C THR A 435 -3.73 -0.59 0.94
N ASN A 436 -4.28 -1.22 -0.10
CA ASN A 436 -5.22 -0.60 -1.05
C ASN A 436 -6.68 -0.87 -0.67
N THR A 437 -6.92 -1.71 0.34
CA THR A 437 -8.26 -2.07 0.82
C THR A 437 -8.34 -1.94 2.34
N SER A 438 -9.56 -1.75 2.84
CA SER A 438 -9.83 -1.65 4.28
C SER A 438 -9.97 -3.01 4.98
N SER A 439 -9.87 -4.14 4.26
CA SER A 439 -10.28 -5.44 4.79
C SER A 439 -9.22 -6.54 4.62
N GLY A 440 -8.58 -6.88 5.74
CA GLY A 440 -7.83 -8.12 5.95
C GLY A 440 -6.30 -7.95 6.04
N LEU A 441 -5.68 -8.68 6.96
CA LEU A 441 -4.22 -8.74 7.14
C LEU A 441 -3.48 -9.30 5.93
N GLN A 442 -4.14 -10.15 5.13
CA GLN A 442 -3.53 -10.91 4.03
C GLN A 442 -3.28 -10.09 2.75
N ALA A 443 -3.94 -8.94 2.59
CA ALA A 443 -3.82 -8.09 1.39
C ALA A 443 -2.83 -6.93 1.58
N MET A 444 -2.11 -6.90 2.70
CA MET A 444 -1.18 -5.83 3.06
C MET A 444 0.21 -6.11 2.51
N ASN A 445 0.83 -5.08 1.93
CA ASN A 445 2.24 -5.13 1.55
C ASN A 445 3.10 -4.61 2.70
N ILE A 446 4.08 -5.40 3.10
CA ILE A 446 4.93 -5.17 4.26
C ILE A 446 6.36 -5.04 3.78
N THR A 447 7.00 -3.93 4.14
CA THR A 447 8.40 -3.66 3.79
C THR A 447 9.17 -3.29 5.03
N ARG A 448 10.35 -3.90 5.19
CA ARG A 448 11.21 -3.72 6.37
C ARG A 448 12.41 -2.87 6.01
N ASN A 449 12.75 -1.92 6.88
CA ASN A 449 14.07 -1.31 6.86
C ASN A 449 14.97 -2.03 7.87
N LEU A 450 15.90 -2.84 7.37
CA LEU A 450 16.84 -3.63 8.20
C LEU A 450 17.86 -2.75 8.93
N SER A 451 18.07 -1.50 8.48
CA SER A 451 18.92 -0.53 9.16
C SER A 451 18.13 0.13 10.28
N GLY A 452 18.14 -0.51 11.45
CA GLY A 452 17.54 0.01 12.67
C GLY A 452 18.34 1.17 13.28
N PRO A 453 17.70 2.09 14.01
CA PRO A 453 18.40 3.11 14.77
C PRO A 453 19.21 2.49 15.92
N ASP A 454 20.28 3.16 16.35
CA ASP A 454 20.94 2.82 17.60
C ASP A 454 20.00 3.16 18.77
N VAL A 455 19.58 2.14 19.50
CA VAL A 455 18.70 2.27 20.67
C VAL A 455 19.42 1.84 21.94
N LEU A 456 18.89 2.27 23.09
CA LEU A 456 19.35 1.81 24.38
C LEU A 456 18.73 0.44 24.71
N TRP A 457 19.55 -0.60 24.62
CA TRP A 457 19.22 -1.94 25.09
C TRP A 457 19.59 -2.07 26.56
N ALA A 458 18.76 -2.78 27.32
CA ALA A 458 19.07 -3.16 28.68
C ALA A 458 18.90 -4.66 28.89
N MET A 459 19.75 -5.19 29.76
CA MET A 459 19.63 -6.52 30.35
C MET A 459 19.60 -6.38 31.87
N GLU A 460 18.80 -7.21 32.52
CA GLU A 460 18.72 -7.25 33.97
C GLU A 460 20.06 -7.64 34.59
N ARG A 461 20.56 -6.86 35.56
CA ARG A 461 21.81 -7.14 36.26
C ARG A 461 21.59 -8.05 37.45
N THR A 462 22.24 -9.22 37.44
CA THR A 462 22.19 -10.20 38.53
C THR A 462 23.57 -10.81 38.80
N ASN A 463 23.71 -11.53 39.92
CA ASN A 463 24.93 -12.29 40.27
C ASN A 463 24.69 -13.81 40.24
N MET A 464 23.65 -14.27 39.54
CA MET A 464 23.32 -15.69 39.45
C MET A 464 24.03 -16.35 38.28
N ILE A 465 24.00 -17.68 38.26
CA ILE A 465 24.57 -18.49 37.18
C ILE A 465 23.55 -18.78 36.08
N ILE A 466 24.03 -19.11 34.89
CA ILE A 466 23.21 -19.37 33.70
C ILE A 466 22.17 -20.45 33.95
N SER A 467 22.49 -21.54 34.64
CA SER A 467 21.53 -22.62 34.89
C SER A 467 20.38 -22.24 35.83
N GLU A 468 20.46 -21.10 36.51
CA GLU A 468 19.51 -20.73 37.57
C GLU A 468 18.58 -19.57 37.20
N VAL A 469 18.83 -18.86 36.09
CA VAL A 469 18.03 -17.69 35.71
C VAL A 469 17.95 -17.48 34.20
N ASP A 470 16.80 -17.00 33.76
CA ASP A 470 16.64 -16.34 32.47
C ASP A 470 16.57 -14.82 32.67
N LEU A 471 17.54 -14.10 32.13
CA LEU A 471 17.64 -12.64 32.28
C LEU A 471 16.59 -11.92 31.42
N LEU A 472 15.97 -10.89 31.97
CA LEU A 472 15.15 -9.98 31.18
C LEU A 472 16.04 -9.11 30.29
N TRP A 473 15.58 -8.87 29.06
CA TRP A 473 16.23 -8.03 28.08
C TRP A 473 15.20 -7.28 27.23
N GLY A 474 15.58 -6.11 26.71
CA GLY A 474 14.72 -5.34 25.80
C GLY A 474 15.13 -3.88 25.71
N ARG A 475 14.38 -3.10 24.91
CA ARG A 475 14.60 -1.66 24.81
C ARG A 475 14.05 -0.94 26.04
N VAL A 476 14.83 -0.02 26.58
CA VAL A 476 14.40 0.88 27.67
C VAL A 476 14.51 2.35 27.24
N GLY A 477 13.85 3.25 27.98
CA GLY A 477 14.00 4.69 27.76
C GLY A 477 15.41 5.18 28.08
N ASP A 478 15.87 6.21 27.37
CA ASP A 478 17.24 6.74 27.49
C ASP A 478 17.62 7.18 28.91
N GLN A 479 16.63 7.50 29.76
CA GLN A 479 16.86 7.86 31.16
C GLN A 479 17.48 6.75 32.01
N TYR A 480 17.43 5.48 31.57
CA TYR A 480 17.93 4.32 32.32
C TYR A 480 19.36 3.92 31.95
N GLU A 481 20.06 4.67 31.10
CA GLU A 481 21.41 4.31 30.62
C GLU A 481 22.43 4.08 31.74
N GLY A 482 22.34 4.84 32.83
CA GLY A 482 23.21 4.71 34.00
C GLY A 482 22.60 3.96 35.19
N ASP A 483 21.50 3.23 34.99
CA ASP A 483 20.82 2.53 36.09
C ASP A 483 21.70 1.38 36.64
N PRO A 484 22.01 1.34 37.95
CA PRO A 484 22.88 0.31 38.51
C PRO A 484 22.27 -1.09 38.50
N SER A 485 20.94 -1.22 38.33
CA SER A 485 20.22 -2.50 38.26
C SER A 485 20.21 -3.13 36.87
N LEU A 486 20.80 -2.45 35.87
CA LEU A 486 20.82 -2.89 34.48
C LEU A 486 22.25 -2.93 33.91
N TRP A 487 22.45 -3.80 32.93
CA TRP A 487 23.53 -3.68 31.96
C TRP A 487 22.98 -3.04 30.69
N THR A 488 23.53 -1.90 30.29
CA THR A 488 23.04 -1.11 29.17
C THR A 488 24.04 -1.09 28.03
N VAL A 489 23.55 -1.14 26.79
CA VAL A 489 24.34 -1.08 25.56
C VAL A 489 23.60 -0.26 24.53
N ARG A 490 24.27 0.71 23.90
CA ARG A 490 23.75 1.42 22.72
C ARG A 490 24.23 0.73 21.44
N ALA A 491 23.29 0.18 20.69
CA ALA A 491 23.56 -0.50 19.43
C ALA A 491 22.29 -0.65 18.58
N ALA A 492 22.47 -0.82 17.27
CA ALA A 492 21.39 -1.14 16.34
C ALA A 492 20.71 -2.50 16.60
N GLY A 493 21.37 -3.40 17.34
CA GLY A 493 20.77 -4.65 17.80
C GLY A 493 21.52 -5.25 18.98
N LEU A 494 20.87 -6.22 19.62
CA LEU A 494 21.33 -6.89 20.83
C LEU A 494 21.33 -8.41 20.60
N TYR A 495 22.47 -9.07 20.78
CA TYR A 495 22.51 -10.52 20.89
C TYR A 495 22.03 -10.95 22.27
N LEU A 496 21.10 -11.91 22.29
CA LEU A 496 20.35 -12.26 23.48
C LEU A 496 21.17 -13.10 24.47
N PRO A 497 21.04 -12.87 25.78
CA PRO A 497 21.88 -13.52 26.80
C PRO A 497 21.59 -15.01 26.94
N ALA A 498 22.60 -15.75 27.40
CA ALA A 498 22.42 -17.13 27.86
C ALA A 498 21.68 -17.14 29.22
N GLY A 499 20.86 -18.17 29.43
CA GLY A 499 20.06 -18.34 30.64
C GLY A 499 19.61 -19.78 30.85
N GLY A 500 18.75 -20.01 31.84
CA GLY A 500 18.27 -21.34 32.21
C GLY A 500 17.67 -22.09 31.03
N ALA A 501 16.89 -21.41 30.18
CA ALA A 501 16.29 -21.99 28.98
C ALA A 501 17.31 -22.52 27.97
N SER A 502 18.51 -21.93 27.93
CA SER A 502 19.59 -22.38 27.06
C SER A 502 20.31 -23.64 27.55
N TRP A 503 20.29 -23.87 28.86
CA TRP A 503 20.96 -25.00 29.49
C TRP A 503 20.03 -26.20 29.69
N TRP A 504 18.82 -25.95 30.19
CA TRP A 504 17.84 -26.99 30.46
C TRP A 504 17.04 -27.41 29.22
N HIS A 505 17.18 -26.68 28.12
CA HIS A 505 16.52 -26.98 26.83
C HIS A 505 14.99 -27.01 26.91
N VAL A 506 14.40 -26.23 27.81
CA VAL A 506 12.95 -26.16 28.01
C VAL A 506 12.45 -24.73 27.92
N PHE A 507 11.20 -24.57 27.47
CA PHE A 507 10.53 -23.28 27.50
C PHE A 507 10.25 -22.87 28.95
N PRO A 508 10.78 -21.74 29.43
CA PRO A 508 10.65 -21.35 30.83
C PRO A 508 9.23 -20.87 31.14
N THR A 509 8.72 -21.23 32.31
CA THR A 509 7.40 -20.79 32.79
C THR A 509 7.39 -19.27 32.99
N GLY A 510 6.39 -18.57 32.45
CA GLY A 510 6.20 -17.13 32.67
C GLY A 510 7.25 -16.19 32.08
N VAL A 511 8.27 -16.70 31.36
CA VAL A 511 9.36 -15.91 30.75
C VAL A 511 9.45 -16.09 29.22
N PRO A 512 8.46 -15.58 28.44
CA PRO A 512 8.53 -15.61 26.98
C PRO A 512 9.82 -15.03 26.34
N PRO A 513 10.48 -14.00 26.90
CA PRO A 513 11.74 -13.48 26.36
C PRO A 513 12.88 -14.47 26.26
N ALA A 514 12.83 -15.61 26.96
CA ALA A 514 13.85 -16.67 26.89
C ALA A 514 13.46 -17.82 25.93
N ALA A 515 12.28 -17.73 25.29
CA ALA A 515 11.82 -18.72 24.32
C ALA A 515 12.74 -18.86 23.10
N HIS A 516 13.53 -17.84 22.76
CA HIS A 516 14.53 -17.92 21.69
C HIS A 516 15.58 -19.02 21.95
N ALA A 517 16.08 -19.12 23.19
CA ALA A 517 17.09 -20.07 23.60
C ALA A 517 16.53 -21.49 23.67
N ALA A 518 15.32 -21.63 24.22
CA ALA A 518 14.58 -22.90 24.21
C ALA A 518 14.32 -23.38 22.78
N THR A 519 14.00 -22.48 21.85
CA THR A 519 13.75 -22.83 20.44
C THR A 519 15.01 -23.29 19.74
N TRP A 520 16.15 -22.62 19.94
CA TRP A 520 17.41 -23.12 19.42
C TRP A 520 17.77 -24.49 20.01
N SER A 521 17.60 -24.66 21.32
CA SER A 521 17.80 -25.96 21.97
C SER A 521 16.94 -27.06 21.35
N LEU A 522 15.67 -26.78 21.05
CA LEU A 522 14.75 -27.69 20.36
C LEU A 522 15.28 -28.09 18.98
N ILE A 523 15.80 -27.13 18.21
CA ILE A 523 16.33 -27.36 16.86
C ILE A 523 17.56 -28.27 16.92
N TYR A 524 18.49 -28.01 17.84
CA TYR A 524 19.70 -28.83 17.98
C TYR A 524 19.44 -30.22 18.58
N GLN A 525 18.19 -30.53 18.95
CA GLN A 525 17.75 -31.83 19.46
C GLN A 525 16.57 -32.44 18.67
N ILE A 526 16.21 -31.87 17.51
CA ILE A 526 14.91 -32.12 16.86
C ILE A 526 14.65 -33.59 16.52
N SER A 527 15.70 -34.35 16.20
CA SER A 527 15.59 -35.76 15.81
C SER A 527 15.27 -36.69 16.96
N SER A 528 15.52 -36.24 18.19
CA SER A 528 15.17 -36.95 19.42
C SER A 528 13.76 -36.61 19.94
N LEU A 529 13.12 -35.58 19.38
CA LEU A 529 11.88 -35.02 19.89
C LEU A 529 10.66 -35.61 19.19
N SER A 530 9.60 -35.86 19.97
CA SER A 530 8.34 -36.35 19.39
C SER A 530 7.67 -35.26 18.55
N GLN A 531 7.06 -35.63 17.42
CA GLN A 531 6.30 -34.72 16.54
C GLN A 531 5.20 -33.91 17.27
N ARG A 532 4.81 -34.29 18.49
CA ARG A 532 3.85 -33.51 19.32
C ARG A 532 4.36 -32.13 19.72
N PHE A 533 5.67 -31.89 19.66
CA PHE A 533 6.29 -30.65 20.15
C PHE A 533 6.75 -29.70 19.05
N ILE A 534 6.56 -30.05 17.77
CA ILE A 534 7.01 -29.24 16.63
C ILE A 534 5.84 -29.05 15.63
N PRO A 535 5.75 -27.88 14.96
CA PRO A 535 4.65 -27.61 14.03
C PRO A 535 4.61 -28.47 12.77
N ALA A 536 5.75 -28.95 12.31
CA ALA A 536 5.86 -29.81 11.13
C ALA A 536 7.08 -30.72 11.23
N ASP A 537 7.17 -31.66 10.28
CA ASP A 537 8.38 -32.46 10.08
C ASP A 537 9.45 -31.65 9.32
N TYR A 538 10.24 -30.89 10.05
CA TYR A 538 11.35 -30.11 9.50
C TYR A 538 12.52 -30.96 9.00
N THR A 539 12.56 -32.26 9.32
CA THR A 539 13.62 -33.15 8.82
C THR A 539 13.42 -33.54 7.37
N GLY A 540 12.19 -33.40 6.86
CA GLY A 540 11.80 -33.84 5.52
C GLY A 540 11.64 -35.35 5.39
N SER A 541 11.52 -36.08 6.52
CA SER A 541 11.37 -37.54 6.52
C SER A 541 10.01 -38.01 5.99
N THR A 542 8.98 -37.19 6.21
CA THR A 542 7.59 -37.44 5.82
C THR A 542 7.00 -36.33 4.95
N ASP A 543 7.58 -35.13 5.00
CA ASP A 543 7.18 -33.99 4.16
C ASP A 543 8.21 -33.74 3.03
N PHE A 544 7.91 -34.30 1.85
CA PHE A 544 8.77 -34.16 0.68
C PHE A 544 8.80 -32.75 0.08
N ALA A 545 7.77 -31.92 0.35
CA ALA A 545 7.78 -30.53 -0.11
C ALA A 545 8.80 -29.72 0.69
N ILE A 546 8.85 -29.93 2.01
CA ILE A 546 9.89 -29.36 2.86
C ILE A 546 11.24 -29.87 2.39
N LEU A 547 11.44 -31.18 2.26
CA LEU A 547 12.72 -31.75 1.81
C LEU A 547 13.21 -31.14 0.49
N SER A 548 12.33 -31.03 -0.50
CA SER A 548 12.65 -30.42 -1.80
C SER A 548 13.06 -28.95 -1.65
N LYS A 549 12.44 -28.19 -0.75
CA LYS A 549 12.86 -26.82 -0.44
C LYS A 549 14.25 -26.80 0.21
N LEU A 550 14.51 -27.66 1.20
CA LEU A 550 15.82 -27.72 1.87
C LEU A 550 16.95 -28.07 0.88
N GLN A 551 16.73 -29.07 0.03
CA GLN A 551 17.66 -29.42 -1.05
C GLN A 551 17.94 -28.22 -1.98
N SER A 552 16.90 -27.45 -2.33
CA SER A 552 17.05 -26.28 -3.20
C SER A 552 17.90 -25.17 -2.60
N LEU A 553 17.83 -24.95 -1.28
CA LEU A 553 18.65 -23.94 -0.58
C LEU A 553 20.14 -24.32 -0.61
N VAL A 554 20.44 -25.58 -0.30
CA VAL A 554 21.83 -26.10 -0.25
C VAL A 554 22.43 -26.24 -1.64
N SER A 555 21.62 -26.49 -2.68
CA SER A 555 22.09 -26.55 -4.06
C SER A 555 22.61 -25.21 -4.60
N GLN A 556 22.19 -24.08 -4.02
CA GLN A 556 22.66 -22.75 -4.43
C GLN A 556 24.00 -22.40 -3.76
N ASP A 557 24.05 -22.55 -2.44
CA ASP A 557 25.27 -22.41 -1.64
C ASP A 557 25.16 -23.37 -0.46
N PRO A 558 26.04 -24.38 -0.35
CA PRO A 558 25.96 -25.35 0.73
C PRO A 558 26.18 -24.72 2.12
N ASN A 559 27.12 -23.81 2.29
CA ASN A 559 27.41 -23.24 3.62
C ASN A 559 26.25 -22.34 4.09
N THR A 560 25.89 -21.38 3.24
CA THR A 560 24.80 -20.43 3.54
C THR A 560 23.46 -21.14 3.58
N GLY A 561 23.18 -22.05 2.65
CA GLY A 561 21.92 -22.79 2.57
C GLY A 561 21.64 -23.60 3.85
N ASN A 562 22.65 -24.25 4.42
CA ASN A 562 22.49 -24.98 5.68
C ASN A 562 22.19 -24.05 6.87
N ALA A 563 22.78 -22.85 6.91
CA ALA A 563 22.45 -21.82 7.90
C ALA A 563 21.01 -21.28 7.69
N GLN A 564 20.61 -21.04 6.44
CA GLN A 564 19.27 -20.57 6.09
C GLN A 564 18.17 -21.56 6.50
N ILE A 565 18.39 -22.87 6.31
CA ILE A 565 17.46 -23.91 6.75
C ILE A 565 17.17 -23.76 8.25
N ARG A 566 18.22 -23.64 9.07
CA ARG A 566 18.11 -23.49 10.52
C ARG A 566 17.35 -22.23 10.92
N ASN A 567 17.66 -21.12 10.27
CA ASN A 567 17.02 -19.84 10.53
C ASN A 567 15.52 -19.87 10.17
N LEU A 568 15.14 -20.52 9.07
CA LEU A 568 13.72 -20.69 8.69
C LEU A 568 12.96 -21.57 9.68
N VAL A 569 13.55 -22.69 10.11
CA VAL A 569 12.94 -23.58 11.10
C VAL A 569 12.76 -22.86 12.44
N TRP A 570 13.76 -22.08 12.88
CA TRP A 570 13.67 -21.27 14.10
C TRP A 570 12.53 -20.25 14.04
N THR A 571 12.39 -19.55 12.93
CA THR A 571 11.34 -18.54 12.74
C THR A 571 9.95 -19.17 12.78
N ASP A 572 9.77 -20.32 12.14
CA ASP A 572 8.48 -21.03 12.13
C ASP A 572 8.09 -21.55 13.52
N ILE A 573 9.07 -22.11 14.24
CA ILE A 573 8.87 -22.52 15.63
C ILE A 573 8.48 -21.28 16.43
N MET A 574 9.29 -20.23 16.49
CA MET A 574 8.98 -19.04 17.31
C MET A 574 7.61 -18.44 17.01
N ALA A 575 7.20 -18.35 15.75
CA ALA A 575 5.88 -17.86 15.37
C ALA A 575 4.71 -18.65 16.01
N ASN A 576 4.89 -19.95 16.20
CA ASN A 576 3.91 -20.82 16.86
C ASN A 576 3.91 -20.68 18.39
N TYR A 577 5.02 -20.24 19.00
CA TYR A 577 5.15 -20.18 20.47
C TYR A 577 4.85 -18.83 21.08
N ILE A 578 5.15 -17.73 20.40
CA ILE A 578 4.97 -16.38 20.94
C ILE A 578 3.92 -15.58 20.17
N ILE A 579 3.56 -14.44 20.75
CA ILE A 579 2.63 -13.46 20.20
C ILE A 579 2.78 -12.13 20.95
N SER A 580 2.45 -11.02 20.31
CA SER A 580 2.45 -9.70 20.96
C SER A 580 1.34 -9.53 22.01
N VAL A 581 1.55 -8.59 22.93
CA VAL A 581 0.50 -8.02 23.77
C VAL A 581 -0.13 -6.81 23.07
N PRO A 582 -1.46 -6.75 22.90
CA PRO A 582 -2.10 -5.61 22.27
C PRO A 582 -1.97 -4.35 23.14
N MET A 583 -1.58 -3.24 22.53
CA MET A 583 -1.52 -1.90 23.12
C MET A 583 -2.42 -0.94 22.33
N ASN A 584 -3.03 0.05 22.96
CA ASN A 584 -3.73 1.11 22.21
C ASN A 584 -2.68 2.08 21.66
N GLN A 585 -2.53 2.14 20.33
CA GLN A 585 -1.61 3.07 19.68
C GLN A 585 -2.30 3.85 18.57
N THR A 586 -1.95 5.13 18.45
CA THR A 586 -2.25 5.97 17.29
C THR A 586 -1.22 5.70 16.19
N LEU A 587 -1.66 5.55 14.94
CA LEU A 587 -0.76 5.23 13.83
C LEU A 587 -0.35 6.48 13.09
N TRP A 588 0.95 6.70 12.89
CA TRP A 588 1.43 7.77 12.02
C TRP A 588 1.47 7.29 10.57
N GLY A 589 0.64 7.88 9.69
CA GLY A 589 0.53 7.41 8.32
C GLY A 589 -0.13 8.39 7.35
N ALA A 590 0.07 8.12 6.07
CA ALA A 590 -0.53 8.80 4.95
C ALA A 590 -1.76 8.02 4.45
N GLU A 591 -2.94 8.61 4.57
CA GLU A 591 -4.15 8.07 3.94
C GLU A 591 -4.09 8.26 2.43
N TYR A 592 -4.61 7.28 1.69
CA TYR A 592 -4.77 7.40 0.26
C TYR A 592 -6.04 8.17 -0.10
N VAL A 593 -5.89 9.17 -0.96
CA VAL A 593 -7.03 9.91 -1.54
C VAL A 593 -7.12 9.68 -3.03
N ARG A 594 -8.35 9.77 -3.53
CA ARG A 594 -8.60 9.71 -4.97
C ARG A 594 -8.04 10.97 -5.63
N SER A 595 -7.22 10.78 -6.67
CA SER A 595 -6.80 11.89 -7.53
C SER A 595 -7.64 11.94 -8.79
N ILE A 596 -7.75 13.14 -9.39
CA ILE A 596 -8.30 13.31 -10.73
C ILE A 596 -7.12 13.57 -11.67
N GLU A 597 -7.12 12.88 -12.81
CA GLU A 597 -6.21 13.16 -13.91
C GLU A 597 -6.97 13.88 -15.01
N TYR A 598 -6.35 14.94 -15.54
CA TYR A 598 -6.90 15.68 -16.68
C TYR A 598 -5.95 15.65 -17.88
N ASP A 599 -6.48 15.28 -19.04
CA ASP A 599 -5.78 15.35 -20.31
C ASP A 599 -6.06 16.69 -21.02
N PHE A 600 -5.05 17.57 -21.02
CA PHE A 600 -5.13 18.90 -21.63
C PHE A 600 -5.46 18.93 -23.12
N ARG A 601 -5.30 17.82 -23.85
CA ARG A 601 -5.71 17.75 -25.26
C ARG A 601 -7.21 18.05 -25.42
N PHE A 602 -8.02 17.69 -24.42
CA PHE A 602 -9.46 17.96 -24.41
C PHE A 602 -9.81 19.40 -23.97
N ALA A 603 -8.87 20.16 -23.40
CA ALA A 603 -9.09 21.57 -23.01
C ALA A 603 -8.92 22.57 -24.15
N ILE A 604 -8.39 22.16 -25.31
CA ILE A 604 -8.12 23.05 -26.46
C ILE A 604 -9.35 23.90 -26.86
N PRO A 605 -10.56 23.34 -27.04
CA PRO A 605 -11.74 24.14 -27.38
C PRO A 605 -12.10 25.17 -26.30
N GLY A 606 -11.86 24.84 -25.03
CA GLY A 606 -12.10 25.73 -23.90
C GLY A 606 -11.15 26.93 -23.87
N PHE A 607 -9.87 26.71 -24.16
CA PHE A 607 -8.90 27.80 -24.26
C PHE A 607 -9.25 28.77 -25.40
N ILE A 608 -9.70 28.26 -26.55
CA ILE A 608 -10.19 29.10 -27.66
C ILE A 608 -11.42 29.91 -27.22
N LEU A 609 -12.34 29.29 -26.48
CA LEU A 609 -13.54 29.97 -25.98
C LEU A 609 -13.19 31.09 -25.00
N ILE A 610 -12.25 30.87 -24.08
CA ILE A 610 -11.75 31.89 -23.16
C ILE A 610 -11.07 33.05 -23.91
N LEU A 611 -10.29 32.74 -24.95
CA LEU A 611 -9.61 33.75 -25.78
C LEU A 611 -10.59 34.66 -26.50
N ILE A 612 -11.77 34.17 -26.88
CA ILE A 612 -12.85 34.97 -27.48
C ILE A 612 -13.68 35.69 -26.40
N TRP A 613 -13.96 35.01 -25.28
CA TRP A 613 -14.78 35.54 -24.19
C TRP A 613 -14.12 36.72 -23.49
N LEU A 614 -12.85 36.59 -23.09
CA LEU A 614 -12.18 37.54 -22.21
C LEU A 614 -12.09 38.96 -22.80
N PRO A 615 -11.70 39.16 -24.08
CA PRO A 615 -11.72 40.49 -24.70
C PRO A 615 -13.14 41.05 -24.87
N SER A 616 -14.11 40.20 -25.22
CA SER A 616 -15.51 40.61 -25.43
C SER A 616 -16.16 41.06 -24.12
N PHE A 617 -15.93 40.32 -23.04
CA PHE A 617 -16.46 40.61 -21.72
C PHE A 617 -15.83 41.87 -21.12
N LEU A 618 -14.50 41.99 -21.17
CA LEU A 618 -13.79 43.18 -20.69
C LEU A 618 -14.16 44.43 -21.51
N GLY A 619 -14.30 44.30 -22.83
CA GLY A 619 -14.74 45.39 -23.70
C GLY A 619 -16.15 45.88 -23.36
N ALA A 620 -17.09 44.97 -23.13
CA ALA A 620 -18.45 45.32 -22.73
C ALA A 620 -18.49 46.02 -21.36
N ILE A 621 -17.73 45.52 -20.38
CA ILE A 621 -17.61 46.15 -19.05
C ILE A 621 -16.99 47.55 -19.16
N MET A 622 -15.92 47.71 -19.93
CA MET A 622 -15.27 49.02 -20.11
C MET A 622 -16.24 50.04 -20.72
N VAL A 623 -17.07 49.61 -21.68
CA VAL A 623 -18.09 50.46 -22.31
C VAL A 623 -19.19 50.89 -21.33
N LEU A 624 -19.59 50.01 -20.42
CA LEU A 624 -20.56 50.30 -19.36
C LEU A 624 -19.98 51.21 -18.26
N ILE A 625 -18.75 50.98 -17.83
CA ILE A 625 -18.07 51.77 -16.79
C ILE A 625 -17.74 53.18 -17.28
N THR A 626 -17.32 53.33 -18.54
CA THR A 626 -17.02 54.65 -19.13
C THR A 626 -18.28 55.50 -19.39
N HIS A 627 -19.48 55.01 -19.02
CA HIS A 627 -20.78 55.64 -19.29
C HIS A 627 -20.99 56.01 -20.78
N SER A 628 -20.25 55.38 -21.69
CA SER A 628 -20.36 55.65 -23.12
C SER A 628 -21.66 55.09 -23.74
N LEU A 629 -22.35 54.21 -23.00
CA LEU A 629 -23.71 53.76 -23.22
C LEU A 629 -24.51 53.92 -21.92
N THR A 630 -25.61 54.67 -21.97
CA THR A 630 -26.57 54.78 -20.87
C THR A 630 -27.66 53.70 -21.00
N PHE A 631 -28.14 53.17 -19.87
CA PHE A 631 -29.22 52.17 -19.86
C PHE A 631 -30.47 52.67 -20.58
N ASP A 632 -30.75 53.97 -20.52
CA ASP A 632 -31.85 54.60 -21.25
C ASP A 632 -31.69 54.47 -22.77
N HIS A 633 -30.47 54.60 -23.30
CA HIS A 633 -30.23 54.44 -24.74
C HIS A 633 -30.37 52.98 -25.20
N MET A 634 -29.90 52.01 -24.39
CA MET A 634 -30.14 50.59 -24.68
C MET A 634 -31.62 50.25 -24.63
N LYS A 635 -32.37 50.81 -23.66
CA LYS A 635 -33.81 50.62 -23.52
C LYS A 635 -34.57 51.20 -24.71
N ASP A 636 -34.21 52.41 -25.14
CA ASP A 636 -34.80 53.08 -26.30
C ASP A 636 -34.55 52.28 -27.59
N VAL A 637 -33.32 51.79 -27.78
CA VAL A 637 -32.96 50.91 -28.91
C VAL A 637 -33.73 49.59 -28.87
N LEU A 638 -33.88 48.94 -27.71
CA LEU A 638 -34.68 47.71 -27.60
C LEU A 638 -36.18 47.95 -27.82
N ASP A 639 -36.72 49.06 -27.32
CA ASP A 639 -38.13 49.44 -27.48
C ASP A 639 -38.48 49.69 -28.96
N HIS A 640 -37.53 50.19 -29.75
CA HIS A 640 -37.66 50.38 -31.20
C HIS A 640 -37.50 49.10 -32.04
N VAL A 641 -36.98 48.02 -31.46
CA VAL A 641 -36.73 46.74 -32.13
C VAL A 641 -37.89 45.74 -31.93
N SER A 642 -38.88 46.07 -31.08
CA SER A 642 -40.09 45.27 -30.90
C SER A 642 -40.91 45.17 -32.20
N VAL A 643 -40.98 43.95 -32.75
CA VAL A 643 -41.63 43.59 -34.01
C VAL A 643 -43.09 44.08 -34.09
N GLY A 644 -43.75 44.24 -32.95
CA GLY A 644 -45.12 44.76 -32.86
C GLY A 644 -45.31 46.21 -33.30
N ARG A 645 -44.28 47.08 -33.24
CA ARG A 645 -44.41 48.50 -33.64
C ARG A 645 -44.00 48.77 -35.09
N VAL A 646 -43.10 47.96 -35.66
CA VAL A 646 -42.68 48.09 -37.06
C VAL A 646 -43.83 47.76 -38.02
N VAL A 647 -44.66 46.75 -37.68
CA VAL A 647 -45.84 46.36 -38.48
C VAL A 647 -46.95 47.41 -38.42
N VAL A 648 -47.10 48.12 -37.29
CA VAL A 648 -48.11 49.19 -37.14
C VAL A 648 -47.72 50.43 -37.95
N GLY A 649 -46.43 50.76 -38.05
CA GLY A 649 -45.96 51.87 -38.90
C GLY A 649 -46.18 51.65 -40.40
N ALA A 650 -46.01 50.42 -40.88
CA ALA A 650 -46.26 50.07 -42.29
C ALA A 650 -47.75 50.10 -42.66
N SER A 651 -48.64 49.89 -41.68
CA SER A 651 -50.09 49.86 -41.89
C SER A 651 -50.73 51.25 -42.04
N ALA A 652 -50.01 52.33 -41.71
CA ALA A 652 -50.51 53.71 -41.73
C ALA A 652 -50.40 54.40 -43.11
N LEU A 653 -49.77 53.78 -44.11
CA LEU A 653 -49.65 54.32 -45.46
C LEU A 653 -50.78 53.79 -46.38
N ARG A 654 -52.01 54.27 -46.16
CA ARG A 654 -53.08 54.19 -47.18
C ARG A 654 -53.39 55.58 -47.73
N VAL A 655 -52.99 55.75 -48.99
CA VAL A 655 -53.27 56.80 -49.99
C VAL A 655 -54.38 57.82 -49.64
N ARG A 656 -53.97 59.09 -49.48
CA ARG A 656 -54.87 60.25 -49.47
C ARG A 656 -55.23 60.62 -50.92
N ARG A 657 -56.47 60.31 -51.33
CA ARG A 657 -57.03 60.62 -52.65
C ARG A 657 -57.32 62.13 -52.76
N VAL A 658 -56.74 62.81 -53.75
CA VAL A 658 -57.01 64.22 -54.07
C VAL A 658 -58.26 64.29 -54.96
N ASN A 659 -59.21 65.13 -54.57
CA ASN A 659 -60.43 65.41 -55.33
C ASN A 659 -60.15 66.24 -56.58
N ASN A 660 -60.76 65.86 -57.71
CA ASN A 660 -61.25 66.83 -58.68
C ASN A 660 -62.59 66.35 -59.29
N ARG A 661 -63.46 67.34 -59.53
CA ARG A 661 -64.89 67.34 -59.93
C ARG A 661 -65.16 66.46 -61.18
N PHE A 662 -66.34 65.90 -61.49
CA PHE A 662 -67.71 66.42 -61.58
C PHE A 662 -68.73 65.25 -61.80
N MET A 663 -70.01 65.49 -61.44
CA MET A 663 -71.28 64.93 -61.97
C MET A 663 -71.62 63.42 -61.93
N GLY A 664 -72.81 63.11 -61.39
CA GLY A 664 -73.75 62.13 -61.98
C GLY A 664 -74.07 60.84 -61.21
N ALA A 665 -75.22 60.84 -60.52
CA ALA A 665 -76.20 59.75 -60.32
C ALA A 665 -75.77 58.25 -60.21
N SER A 666 -75.95 57.68 -58.99
CA SER A 666 -76.76 56.49 -58.59
C SER A 666 -77.05 55.29 -59.57
N PRO A 667 -77.48 54.11 -59.06
CA PRO A 667 -76.80 53.11 -58.22
C PRO A 667 -77.02 51.65 -58.76
N LEU A 668 -76.57 50.62 -58.00
CA LEU A 668 -77.15 49.25 -57.82
C LEU A 668 -76.12 48.09 -57.83
N ASP A 669 -75.86 47.59 -56.62
CA ASP A 669 -76.28 46.29 -56.08
C ASP A 669 -75.77 44.92 -56.59
N SER A 670 -75.51 44.08 -55.58
CA SER A 670 -75.76 42.64 -55.46
C SER A 670 -74.64 41.59 -55.70
N LYS A 671 -74.28 40.99 -54.55
CA LYS A 671 -74.28 39.55 -54.22
C LYS A 671 -73.21 38.58 -54.77
N PHE A 672 -72.43 38.07 -53.80
CA PHE A 672 -71.93 36.69 -53.57
C PHE A 672 -72.83 35.55 -54.12
N PRO A 673 -72.35 34.29 -54.36
CA PRO A 673 -71.51 33.53 -53.40
C PRO A 673 -70.56 32.39 -53.92
N SER A 674 -69.72 31.92 -52.97
CA SER A 674 -69.27 30.55 -52.59
C SER A 674 -68.80 29.45 -53.58
N SER A 675 -67.52 29.05 -53.40
CA SER A 675 -66.95 27.70 -53.10
C SER A 675 -66.98 26.57 -54.16
N PRO A 676 -66.29 25.41 -53.97
CA PRO A 676 -64.91 25.12 -53.49
C PRO A 676 -64.15 24.01 -54.32
N THR A 677 -62.97 23.57 -53.83
CA THR A 677 -62.30 22.24 -54.02
C THR A 677 -61.62 21.97 -55.40
N THR A 678 -60.50 21.25 -55.60
CA THR A 678 -59.56 20.40 -54.81
C THR A 678 -58.40 19.93 -55.73
N PHE A 679 -57.28 19.51 -55.10
CA PHE A 679 -56.39 18.38 -55.43
C PHE A 679 -55.24 18.43 -56.49
N VAL A 680 -54.00 18.34 -55.94
CA VAL A 680 -52.89 17.36 -56.14
C VAL A 680 -52.54 16.84 -57.56
N VAL A 681 -51.27 16.99 -57.99
CA VAL A 681 -50.19 15.97 -58.13
C VAL A 681 -49.03 16.57 -58.95
N ASP A 682 -47.85 16.16 -58.53
CA ASP A 682 -46.50 16.63 -58.73
C ASP A 682 -45.80 16.02 -59.97
N LEU A 683 -44.54 16.43 -60.16
CA LEU A 683 -43.39 15.79 -60.84
C LEU A 683 -42.91 16.42 -62.15
N GLY A 684 -41.61 16.72 -62.19
CA GLY A 684 -40.80 16.55 -63.40
C GLY A 684 -39.67 17.55 -63.61
N ASP A 685 -38.45 17.10 -63.33
CA ASP A 685 -37.17 17.78 -63.46
C ASP A 685 -36.76 18.27 -64.88
N ASN A 686 -35.97 19.34 -64.85
CA ASN A 686 -34.69 19.56 -65.58
C ASN A 686 -34.58 20.00 -67.06
N TRP A 687 -33.95 21.18 -67.19
CA TRP A 687 -32.95 21.69 -68.18
C TRP A 687 -33.36 21.93 -69.64
N GLY A 688 -33.45 23.23 -69.98
CA GLY A 688 -32.29 23.85 -70.65
C GLY A 688 -32.49 24.44 -72.05
N VAL A 689 -32.47 25.79 -72.08
CA VAL A 689 -31.84 26.68 -73.11
C VAL A 689 -32.66 26.92 -74.41
N PRO A 690 -32.62 28.10 -75.10
CA PRO A 690 -32.16 29.46 -74.74
C PRO A 690 -33.17 30.62 -75.03
N SER A 691 -32.88 31.73 -74.35
CA SER A 691 -33.13 33.17 -74.60
C SER A 691 -33.72 33.68 -75.93
N LEU A 692 -34.61 34.69 -75.84
CA LEU A 692 -34.38 36.07 -76.33
C LEU A 692 -35.50 37.07 -75.97
N ARG A 693 -35.06 38.19 -75.36
CA ARG A 693 -35.52 39.61 -75.44
C ARG A 693 -36.98 39.94 -75.81
N GLN A 694 -37.63 40.78 -74.98
CA GLN A 694 -37.61 42.24 -75.15
C GLN A 694 -38.14 42.98 -73.90
N ASN A 695 -37.77 44.26 -73.81
CA ASN A 695 -37.94 45.22 -72.72
C ASN A 695 -39.39 45.49 -72.27
N GLU A 696 -39.55 45.73 -70.96
CA GLU A 696 -40.23 46.87 -70.28
C GLU A 696 -40.46 46.43 -68.80
N GLY A 697 -40.30 47.25 -67.76
CA GLY A 697 -40.15 48.68 -67.75
C GLY A 697 -39.68 49.25 -66.40
N ASN A 698 -39.29 50.51 -66.51
CA ASN A 698 -38.97 51.46 -65.46
C ASN A 698 -40.19 51.76 -64.56
N LEU A 699 -40.53 50.86 -63.63
CA LEU A 699 -41.49 51.17 -62.55
C LEU A 699 -41.13 50.53 -61.20
N ALA A 700 -39.89 50.05 -61.03
CA ALA A 700 -39.39 49.52 -59.75
C ALA A 700 -38.33 50.43 -59.08
N ASP A 701 -37.86 51.47 -59.77
CA ASP A 701 -36.80 52.37 -59.30
C ASP A 701 -37.29 53.57 -58.46
N MET A 702 -38.56 53.60 -58.03
CA MET A 702 -39.12 54.75 -57.29
C MET A 702 -39.80 54.44 -55.96
N VAL A 703 -39.58 53.27 -55.34
CA VAL A 703 -40.20 52.95 -54.03
C VAL A 703 -39.20 52.42 -52.98
N GLY A 704 -37.91 52.32 -53.30
CA GLY A 704 -36.88 51.81 -52.37
C GLY A 704 -36.11 52.86 -51.56
N ASP A 705 -36.14 54.14 -51.98
CA ASP A 705 -35.24 55.20 -51.49
C ASP A 705 -35.91 56.18 -50.51
N THR A 706 -36.78 55.69 -49.63
CA THR A 706 -37.18 56.48 -48.46
C THR A 706 -36.19 56.30 -47.32
N LEU A 707 -35.30 57.27 -47.17
CA LEU A 707 -34.46 57.46 -46.01
C LEU A 707 -35.38 57.84 -44.83
N VAL A 708 -35.74 56.87 -43.99
CA VAL A 708 -36.56 57.15 -42.80
C VAL A 708 -35.67 57.79 -41.74
N THR A 709 -35.69 59.11 -41.65
CA THR A 709 -35.15 59.88 -40.53
C THR A 709 -36.13 59.85 -39.37
N LEU A 710 -35.79 59.15 -38.28
CA LEU A 710 -36.44 59.33 -36.99
C LEU A 710 -35.64 60.36 -36.19
N GLU A 711 -36.16 61.59 -36.15
CA GLU A 711 -35.58 62.71 -35.41
C GLU A 711 -35.87 62.51 -33.91
N LEU A 712 -34.84 62.13 -33.15
CA LEU A 712 -34.89 62.00 -31.68
C LEU A 712 -34.96 63.40 -31.04
N SER A 713 -36.15 63.99 -31.00
CA SER A 713 -36.38 65.25 -30.31
C SER A 713 -36.56 65.04 -28.80
N ARG A 714 -35.73 65.77 -28.06
CA ARG A 714 -35.66 65.86 -26.60
C ARG A 714 -36.95 66.49 -26.07
N SER A 715 -37.86 65.69 -25.50
CA SER A 715 -39.06 66.20 -24.82
C SER A 715 -38.68 66.90 -23.51
N GLY A 716 -38.49 68.21 -23.57
CA GLY A 716 -38.45 69.10 -22.42
C GLY A 716 -39.83 69.19 -21.77
N GLY A 717 -39.85 69.18 -20.44
CA GLY A 717 -41.06 69.31 -19.64
C GLY A 717 -41.76 70.66 -19.83
N VAL A 718 -43.09 70.63 -19.82
CA VAL A 718 -43.94 71.77 -19.49
C VAL A 718 -45.04 71.29 -18.54
N SER A 719 -45.16 72.05 -17.46
CA SER A 719 -46.00 71.85 -16.28
C SER A 719 -47.41 72.45 -16.40
N HIS A 720 -48.27 72.02 -15.46
CA HIS A 720 -49.48 72.66 -14.86
C HIS A 720 -50.89 72.23 -15.36
N PRO A 721 -51.95 72.33 -14.52
CA PRO A 721 -52.12 71.83 -13.13
C PRO A 721 -53.56 71.28 -12.82
N ARG A 722 -53.73 70.65 -11.63
CA ARG A 722 -54.99 70.40 -10.83
C ARG A 722 -56.17 69.70 -11.56
N GLU A 723 -56.83 68.70 -10.99
CA GLU A 723 -57.60 68.77 -9.74
C GLU A 723 -58.06 67.36 -9.30
N ARG A 724 -57.92 67.11 -7.98
CA ARG A 724 -58.70 66.24 -7.04
C ARG A 724 -59.75 65.28 -7.67
N ASP A 725 -59.89 64.02 -7.28
CA ASP A 725 -60.21 63.55 -5.91
C ASP A 725 -60.55 62.04 -5.97
N LYS A 726 -60.21 61.36 -4.87
CA LYS A 726 -60.92 60.24 -4.21
C LYS A 726 -60.73 58.76 -4.60
N LEU A 727 -60.26 58.08 -3.54
CA LEU A 727 -60.57 56.74 -3.00
C LEU A 727 -59.97 55.52 -3.71
N MET A 728 -59.07 54.77 -3.02
CA MET A 728 -59.38 53.63 -2.12
C MET A 728 -59.99 52.50 -2.96
N GLU A 729 -59.49 51.27 -3.03
CA GLU A 729 -59.07 50.38 -1.95
C GLU A 729 -58.69 49.03 -2.60
N TYR A 730 -58.00 48.17 -1.83
CA TYR A 730 -57.74 46.73 -2.04
C TYR A 730 -56.46 46.27 -2.77
N LEU A 731 -55.54 45.82 -1.89
CA LEU A 731 -54.45 44.82 -2.02
C LEU A 731 -53.13 45.25 -2.65
#